data_AF-A0A7K1DWE8-F1
#
_entry.id   AF-A0A7K1DWE8-F1
#
_cell.length_a   1.000
_cell.length_b   1.000
_cell.length_c   1.000
_cell.angle_alpha   90.00
_cell.angle_beta   90.00
_cell.angle_gamma   90.00
#
_symmetry.space_group_name_H-M   'P 1'
#
loop_
_entity.id
_entity.type
_entity.pdbx_description
1 polymer ?
#
loop_
_entity_poly.entity_id
_entity_poly.type
_entity_poly.pdbx_seq_one_letter_code
_entity_poly.pdbx_strand_id
1 'polypeptide(L)'
;MSEPFRLRLTWAQPEDLVAHFFSQAKFEGLDVNDQIATWVSAGGSAAAPMAGATPIPASAPMRALARSVIAEIEVKLAANPELDYEDFLQQLPDSPPYTVPDIDTYHGAWLGRAAGCLLGKPVEKTQRDGIRAILQSSNRWPLTEYFTGVGVPPEVLLKHPWNKQSKVNCLQENIDGMAEDDDMNYPLIALLTLETYGRNFNTDHIADQWLKLLPAGRVYTAERVVYRNLLEGTSPSEVGAIANPFKEWIGALIRADVYGWVNPGNPKLAAQMAYRDAYLSHRRNGLYGAAMSAAMNAVAMVSKDINEVIDAGMTVLPPDSAIFKACAFARELGNSDMDYELALDALYAHVDGMHWVHTVNNAALGVLGLSRSKGEFSKAITLTVMGGWDTDSIGATVGSICGAMSGARNIPSQWSAPIDNRLASSIPGCNQLLLTDLAARTRTLVLAMNSIIPRPLHPASTSDWDNAKVIAGPESLAERQKWREDLEKWRTESAQRIHYSDAAYNNPEIEENPSYNVAVIWLWDEILFDFTTQEFTPEKLIADSQKFGGLDGIILWHAYPVIGIDSRNQFDFYNDVPGLAQLIFKLQNAGIKVYLNYNPWDKWTKREEEADQVAIAHIIERFNFDGVFLDTMKSADKDFMAPILKVKPDVVIGGEGNVQQERICDHIMSWGQRFSDSEIPGVVRAKYFEPRHMVHQTRRWNRSHIDELHLAWLNGTGMLVWEVVFGSWVGWNEREASMWHEMVTVLRQHHRLTIKGEWEPLTQLAQEAEDANMFASSFSLDGNALITIINKSDQDYQGPLAFGLTGFIPARGVGAITITPEKTELINFTYSQMSAEFPTRENKRQEPLVGVPTELRYTYRNRETSLYGEAAFILEWKPLDPYLHQIVTAQINVPVIHGELDRREVSNQEFFDFMKATGYMPKFANRFLAHWVNGAPRSDQLESPVVYIDLEDAKAFAAWRGCEVPNEWDWQ
;
A
#
# COMPACT_ATOMS: atom_id res chain seq x y z
N MET A 1 8.64 -50.44 -26.33
CA MET A 1 8.56 -49.08 -26.88
C MET A 1 7.76 -48.27 -25.87
N SER A 2 8.41 -47.39 -25.12
CA SER A 2 7.71 -46.45 -24.23
C SER A 2 6.85 -45.52 -25.09
N GLU A 3 5.58 -45.34 -24.74
CA GLU A 3 4.75 -44.32 -25.39
C GLU A 3 5.47 -42.96 -25.34
N PRO A 4 5.40 -42.14 -26.40
CA PRO A 4 5.99 -40.81 -26.39
C PRO A 4 5.31 -39.96 -25.31
N PHE A 5 6.11 -39.33 -24.44
CA PHE A 5 5.61 -38.41 -23.41
C PHE A 5 4.76 -37.31 -24.07
N ARG A 6 3.50 -37.19 -23.64
CA ARG A 6 2.56 -36.13 -24.06
C ARG A 6 2.03 -35.44 -22.82
N LEU A 7 2.35 -34.15 -22.66
CA LEU A 7 1.85 -33.34 -21.55
C LEU A 7 0.33 -33.10 -21.70
N ARG A 8 -0.43 -33.42 -20.66
CA ARG A 8 -1.86 -33.08 -20.54
C ARG A 8 -2.12 -32.50 -19.14
N LEU A 9 -2.55 -31.25 -19.08
CA LEU A 9 -2.89 -30.58 -17.82
C LEU A 9 -4.22 -31.13 -17.28
N THR A 10 -4.30 -31.37 -15.97
CA THR A 10 -5.53 -31.87 -15.34
C THR A 10 -6.63 -30.81 -15.37
N TRP A 11 -7.84 -31.22 -15.74
CA TRP A 11 -9.06 -30.39 -15.74
C TRP A 11 -8.92 -29.04 -16.47
N ALA A 12 -8.15 -28.99 -17.55
CA ALA A 12 -7.99 -27.79 -18.37
C ALA A 12 -8.75 -27.86 -19.70
N GLN A 13 -9.02 -29.08 -20.20
CA GLN A 13 -9.67 -29.30 -21.48
C GLN A 13 -11.20 -29.32 -21.32
N PRO A 14 -11.98 -28.82 -22.28
CA PRO A 14 -13.45 -28.75 -22.16
C PRO A 14 -14.11 -30.09 -21.83
N GLU A 15 -13.66 -31.19 -22.43
CA GLU A 15 -14.20 -32.53 -22.17
C GLU A 15 -14.01 -33.00 -20.73
N ASP A 16 -12.95 -32.52 -20.06
CA ASP A 16 -12.65 -32.87 -18.68
C ASP A 16 -13.54 -32.08 -17.71
N LEU A 17 -14.15 -30.97 -18.15
CA LEU A 17 -14.94 -30.05 -17.30
C LEU A 17 -16.44 -30.39 -17.28
N VAL A 18 -16.98 -31.05 -18.31
CA VAL A 18 -18.44 -31.24 -18.49
C VAL A 18 -19.09 -31.92 -17.28
N ALA A 19 -18.50 -33.00 -16.77
CA ALA A 19 -19.06 -33.73 -15.63
C ALA A 19 -18.99 -32.93 -14.32
N HIS A 20 -17.99 -32.04 -14.18
CA HIS A 20 -17.93 -31.10 -13.06
C HIS A 20 -19.01 -30.03 -13.16
N PHE A 21 -19.33 -29.55 -14.37
CA PHE A 21 -20.47 -28.65 -14.59
C PHE A 21 -21.81 -29.31 -14.25
N PHE A 22 -22.01 -30.60 -14.55
CA PHE A 22 -23.20 -31.32 -14.08
C PHE A 22 -23.28 -31.38 -12.56
N SER A 23 -22.15 -31.62 -11.90
CA SER A 23 -22.06 -31.68 -10.44
C SER A 23 -22.36 -30.32 -9.81
N GLN A 24 -21.79 -29.23 -10.35
CA GLN A 24 -22.08 -27.85 -9.95
C GLN A 24 -23.57 -27.52 -10.14
N ALA A 25 -24.13 -27.76 -11.33
CA ALA A 25 -25.53 -27.48 -11.61
C ALA A 25 -26.48 -28.25 -10.67
N LYS A 26 -26.18 -29.53 -10.41
CA LYS A 26 -26.95 -30.34 -9.45
C LYS A 26 -26.86 -29.78 -8.04
N PHE A 27 -25.68 -29.33 -7.60
CA PHE A 27 -25.49 -28.69 -6.30
C PHE A 27 -26.27 -27.39 -6.18
N GLU A 28 -26.30 -26.58 -7.24
CA GLU A 28 -27.09 -25.34 -7.31
C GLU A 28 -28.59 -25.58 -7.58
N GLY A 29 -29.05 -26.84 -7.61
CA GLY A 29 -30.47 -27.20 -7.74
C GLY A 29 -31.03 -27.05 -9.17
N LEU A 30 -30.19 -27.02 -10.19
CA LEU A 30 -30.58 -26.83 -11.58
C LEU A 30 -30.74 -28.15 -12.33
N ASP A 31 -31.77 -28.24 -13.17
CA ASP A 31 -32.00 -29.40 -14.04
C ASP A 31 -31.12 -29.34 -15.31
N VAL A 32 -30.25 -30.33 -15.48
CA VAL A 32 -29.35 -30.50 -16.62
C VAL A 32 -29.48 -31.89 -17.27
N ASN A 33 -30.61 -32.58 -17.09
CA ASN A 33 -30.81 -33.94 -17.61
C ASN A 33 -30.66 -34.04 -19.14
N ASP A 34 -31.15 -33.05 -19.88
CA ASP A 34 -31.03 -33.01 -21.35
C ASP A 34 -29.56 -32.87 -21.80
N GLN A 35 -28.79 -32.03 -21.09
CA GLN A 35 -27.36 -31.85 -21.33
C GLN A 35 -26.57 -33.14 -21.00
N ILE A 36 -26.93 -33.81 -19.91
CA ILE A 36 -26.35 -35.12 -19.54
C ILE A 36 -26.65 -36.16 -20.63
N ALA A 37 -27.90 -36.28 -21.07
CA ALA A 37 -28.30 -37.23 -22.10
C ALA A 37 -27.55 -36.97 -23.41
N THR A 38 -27.43 -35.70 -23.80
CA THR A 38 -26.68 -35.27 -24.99
C THR A 38 -25.22 -35.68 -24.90
N TRP A 39 -24.54 -35.36 -23.78
CA TRP A 39 -23.13 -35.70 -23.58
C TRP A 39 -22.87 -37.22 -23.53
N VAL A 40 -23.71 -37.97 -22.81
CA VAL A 40 -23.58 -39.43 -22.67
C VAL A 40 -23.84 -40.14 -24.00
N SER A 41 -24.83 -39.68 -24.78
CA SER A 41 -25.12 -40.25 -26.11
C SER A 41 -23.96 -40.10 -27.09
N ALA A 42 -23.12 -39.08 -26.92
CA ALA A 42 -21.90 -38.86 -27.70
C ALA A 42 -20.68 -39.64 -27.17
N GLY A 43 -20.84 -40.45 -26.12
CA GLY A 43 -19.79 -41.26 -25.51
C GLY A 43 -19.06 -40.60 -24.33
N GLY A 44 -19.60 -39.50 -23.81
CA GLY A 44 -19.06 -38.81 -22.63
C GLY A 44 -19.47 -39.46 -21.30
N SER A 45 -18.72 -39.19 -20.23
CA SER A 45 -19.09 -39.61 -18.87
C SER A 45 -19.89 -38.53 -18.16
N ALA A 46 -20.97 -38.91 -17.47
CA ALA A 46 -21.70 -38.04 -16.56
C ALA A 46 -21.05 -37.95 -15.16
N ALA A 47 -20.18 -38.89 -14.82
CA ALA A 47 -19.51 -38.94 -13.52
C ALA A 47 -18.22 -38.12 -13.55
N ALA A 48 -18.09 -37.18 -12.62
CA ALA A 48 -16.89 -36.37 -12.42
C ALA A 48 -15.77 -37.24 -11.78
N PRO A 49 -14.57 -37.27 -12.35
CA PRO A 49 -13.45 -37.99 -11.75
C PRO A 49 -12.98 -37.32 -10.46
N MET A 50 -12.57 -38.12 -9.47
CA MET A 50 -12.04 -37.64 -8.18
C MET A 50 -10.69 -36.91 -8.30
N ALA A 51 -9.87 -37.28 -9.29
CA ALA A 51 -8.56 -36.70 -9.55
C ALA A 51 -8.11 -36.95 -11.00
N GLY A 52 -7.29 -36.06 -11.55
CA GLY A 52 -6.59 -36.25 -12.83
C GLY A 52 -7.38 -35.86 -14.09
N ALA A 53 -6.68 -35.77 -15.23
CA ALA A 53 -7.30 -35.57 -16.54
C ALA A 53 -7.76 -36.91 -17.12
N THR A 54 -8.70 -36.91 -18.08
CA THR A 54 -8.95 -38.11 -18.87
C THR A 54 -7.66 -38.56 -19.59
N PRO A 55 -7.35 -39.88 -19.62
CA PRO A 55 -6.07 -40.36 -20.14
C PRO A 55 -5.97 -40.25 -21.67
N ILE A 56 -7.11 -40.23 -22.36
CA ILE A 56 -7.20 -40.21 -23.82
C ILE A 56 -7.84 -38.88 -24.26
N PRO A 57 -7.14 -38.04 -25.05
CA PRO A 57 -7.72 -36.81 -25.58
C PRO A 57 -8.98 -37.06 -26.40
N ALA A 58 -10.02 -36.25 -26.16
CA ALA A 58 -11.25 -36.32 -26.93
C ALA A 58 -11.04 -35.85 -28.38
N SER A 59 -11.87 -36.36 -29.30
CA SER A 59 -11.87 -35.93 -30.70
C SER A 59 -12.26 -34.45 -30.83
N ALA A 60 -11.86 -33.77 -31.91
CA ALA A 60 -12.25 -32.38 -32.13
C ALA A 60 -13.78 -32.14 -32.09
N PRO A 61 -14.63 -33.01 -32.70
CA PRO A 61 -16.08 -32.91 -32.54
C PRO A 61 -16.56 -33.04 -31.09
N MET A 62 -15.97 -33.95 -30.32
CA MET A 62 -16.34 -34.15 -28.91
C MET A 62 -15.96 -32.94 -28.05
N ARG A 63 -14.83 -32.28 -28.34
CA ARG A 63 -14.43 -31.04 -27.67
C ARG A 63 -15.34 -29.85 -28.03
N ALA A 64 -15.80 -29.79 -29.27
CA ALA A 64 -16.79 -28.79 -29.68
C ALA A 64 -18.14 -29.02 -28.98
N LEU A 65 -18.59 -30.27 -28.87
CA LEU A 65 -19.78 -30.64 -28.11
C LEU A 65 -19.63 -30.28 -26.63
N ALA A 66 -18.48 -30.58 -26.02
CA ALA A 66 -18.21 -30.22 -24.62
C ALA A 66 -18.36 -28.72 -24.37
N ARG A 67 -17.81 -27.87 -25.25
CA ARG A 67 -17.97 -26.41 -25.15
C ARG A 67 -19.43 -25.97 -25.30
N SER A 68 -20.18 -26.58 -26.22
CA SER A 68 -21.61 -26.30 -26.40
C SER A 68 -22.42 -26.65 -25.14
N VAL A 69 -22.19 -27.85 -24.60
CA VAL A 69 -22.87 -28.32 -23.39
C VAL A 69 -22.52 -27.43 -22.19
N ILE A 70 -21.25 -27.04 -22.03
CA ILE A 70 -20.83 -26.11 -20.97
C ILE A 70 -21.55 -24.78 -21.10
N ALA A 71 -21.57 -24.18 -22.29
CA ALA A 71 -22.24 -22.90 -22.51
C ALA A 71 -23.75 -22.95 -22.19
N GLU A 72 -24.44 -24.04 -22.54
CA GLU A 72 -25.85 -24.24 -22.18
C GLU A 72 -26.06 -24.31 -20.66
N ILE A 73 -25.17 -24.98 -19.92
CA ILE A 73 -25.23 -25.06 -18.47
C ILE A 73 -24.92 -23.71 -17.82
N GLU A 74 -23.95 -22.97 -18.35
CA GLU A 74 -23.59 -21.63 -17.85
C GLU A 74 -24.74 -20.64 -17.98
N VAL A 75 -25.53 -20.71 -19.06
CA VAL A 75 -26.76 -19.91 -19.18
C VAL A 75 -27.75 -20.23 -18.05
N LYS A 76 -27.90 -21.52 -17.70
CA LYS A 76 -28.76 -21.94 -16.58
C LYS A 76 -28.20 -21.48 -15.23
N LEU A 77 -26.88 -21.58 -15.03
CA LEU A 77 -26.21 -21.13 -13.81
C LEU A 77 -26.32 -19.60 -13.64
N ALA A 78 -26.17 -18.83 -14.71
CA ALA A 78 -26.29 -17.37 -14.69
C ALA A 78 -27.74 -16.92 -14.39
N ALA A 79 -28.74 -17.73 -14.73
CA ALA A 79 -30.14 -17.46 -14.39
C ALA A 79 -30.46 -17.70 -12.90
N ASN A 80 -29.57 -18.33 -12.16
CA ASN A 80 -29.62 -18.43 -10.70
C ASN A 80 -28.83 -17.25 -10.11
N PRO A 81 -29.48 -16.17 -9.63
CA PRO A 81 -28.77 -14.98 -9.20
C PRO A 81 -27.85 -15.29 -8.00
N GLU A 82 -26.69 -14.65 -7.98
CA GLU A 82 -25.81 -14.64 -6.82
C GLU A 82 -26.29 -13.58 -5.84
N LEU A 83 -26.10 -13.83 -4.54
CA LEU A 83 -26.23 -12.78 -3.53
C LEU A 83 -25.24 -11.67 -3.87
N ASP A 84 -25.67 -10.41 -3.77
CA ASP A 84 -24.74 -9.29 -3.73
C ASP A 84 -23.96 -9.36 -2.42
N TYR A 85 -22.86 -10.10 -2.48
CA TYR A 85 -22.09 -10.44 -1.30
C TYR A 85 -21.28 -9.25 -0.79
N GLU A 86 -20.92 -8.33 -1.68
CA GLU A 86 -20.26 -7.09 -1.31
C GLU A 86 -21.21 -6.20 -0.49
N ASP A 87 -22.45 -6.03 -0.94
CA ASP A 87 -23.49 -5.33 -0.19
C ASP A 87 -23.77 -6.03 1.16
N PHE A 88 -23.87 -7.37 1.17
CA PHE A 88 -24.01 -8.14 2.40
C PHE A 88 -22.88 -7.86 3.41
N LEU A 89 -21.61 -7.86 2.97
CA LEU A 89 -20.47 -7.56 3.84
C LEU A 89 -20.45 -6.09 4.28
N GLN A 90 -20.91 -5.16 3.43
CA GLN A 90 -20.98 -3.73 3.74
C GLN A 90 -21.97 -3.43 4.88
N GLN A 91 -23.08 -4.17 4.93
CA GLN A 91 -24.12 -4.04 5.95
C GLN A 91 -23.73 -4.61 7.33
N LEU A 92 -22.63 -5.35 7.43
CA LEU A 92 -22.14 -5.85 8.73
C LEU A 92 -21.71 -4.70 9.65
N PRO A 93 -21.85 -4.85 10.98
CA PRO A 93 -21.44 -3.82 11.93
C PRO A 93 -19.93 -3.58 11.88
N ASP A 94 -19.52 -2.33 12.08
CA ASP A 94 -18.11 -2.00 12.24
C ASP A 94 -17.56 -2.55 13.56
N SER A 95 -16.30 -2.96 13.53
CA SER A 95 -15.63 -3.57 14.69
C SER A 95 -15.00 -2.50 15.59
N PRO A 96 -14.97 -2.71 16.92
CA PRO A 96 -14.34 -1.78 17.84
C PRO A 96 -12.82 -1.68 17.63
N PRO A 97 -12.16 -0.63 18.15
CA PRO A 97 -10.71 -0.52 18.10
C PRO A 97 -10.02 -1.72 18.76
N TYR A 98 -8.89 -2.14 18.19
CA TYR A 98 -8.11 -3.27 18.68
C TYR A 98 -6.72 -2.84 19.13
N THR A 99 -6.08 -3.65 19.98
CA THR A 99 -4.65 -3.52 20.28
C THR A 99 -3.85 -4.35 19.30
N VAL A 100 -2.79 -3.78 18.73
CA VAL A 100 -1.91 -4.49 17.79
C VAL A 100 -1.27 -5.70 18.51
N PRO A 101 -1.45 -6.93 17.99
CA PRO A 101 -0.87 -8.13 18.59
C PRO A 101 0.67 -8.09 18.64
N ASP A 102 1.23 -8.88 19.56
CA ASP A 102 2.69 -9.07 19.65
C ASP A 102 3.22 -9.93 18.49
N ILE A 103 4.54 -9.91 18.30
CA ILE A 103 5.19 -10.68 17.22
C ILE A 103 5.02 -12.21 17.39
N ASP A 104 4.89 -12.69 18.62
CA ASP A 104 4.71 -14.11 18.95
C ASP A 104 3.37 -14.65 18.41
N THR A 105 2.34 -13.80 18.40
CA THR A 105 1.03 -14.08 17.79
C THR A 105 1.14 -14.26 16.28
N TYR A 106 1.79 -13.33 15.57
CA TYR A 106 1.99 -13.44 14.10
C TYR A 106 2.89 -14.62 13.73
N HIS A 107 3.94 -14.87 14.49
CA HIS A 107 4.79 -16.05 14.29
C HIS A 107 3.98 -17.33 14.56
N GLY A 108 3.12 -17.33 15.58
CA GLY A 108 2.22 -18.42 15.88
C GLY A 108 1.27 -18.72 14.72
N ALA A 109 0.71 -17.70 14.08
CA ALA A 109 -0.15 -17.85 12.90
C ALA A 109 0.57 -18.54 11.73
N TRP A 110 1.75 -18.03 11.34
CA TRP A 110 2.55 -18.62 10.25
C TRP A 110 3.05 -20.03 10.57
N LEU A 111 3.59 -20.25 11.77
CA LEU A 111 4.10 -21.54 12.21
C LEU A 111 2.98 -22.57 12.38
N GLY A 112 1.85 -22.14 12.92
CA GLY A 112 0.67 -22.98 13.07
C GLY A 112 0.10 -23.40 11.72
N ARG A 113 0.03 -22.47 10.77
CA ARG A 113 -0.36 -22.74 9.38
C ARG A 113 0.56 -23.78 8.74
N ALA A 114 1.87 -23.56 8.83
CA ALA A 114 2.87 -24.48 8.29
C ALA A 114 2.75 -25.88 8.92
N ALA A 115 2.56 -25.98 10.23
CA ALA A 115 2.42 -27.26 10.93
C ALA A 115 1.16 -28.03 10.53
N GLY A 116 0.03 -27.34 10.40
CA GLY A 116 -1.23 -27.93 9.94
C GLY A 116 -1.15 -28.42 8.51
N CYS A 117 -0.59 -27.60 7.61
CA CYS A 117 -0.35 -27.97 6.21
C CYS A 117 0.56 -29.20 6.10
N LEU A 118 1.73 -29.17 6.76
CA LEU A 118 2.69 -30.27 6.73
C LEU A 118 2.12 -31.58 7.27
N LEU A 119 1.24 -31.51 8.27
CA LEU A 119 0.57 -32.67 8.84
C LEU A 119 -0.38 -33.34 7.85
N GLY A 120 -1.13 -32.56 7.07
CA GLY A 120 -2.08 -33.06 6.09
C GLY A 120 -1.46 -33.54 4.76
N LYS A 121 -0.35 -32.92 4.33
CA LYS A 121 0.27 -33.15 3.01
C LYS A 121 0.50 -34.63 2.63
N PRO A 122 0.97 -35.53 3.52
CA PRO A 122 1.20 -36.93 3.16
C PRO A 122 -0.06 -37.68 2.74
N VAL A 123 -1.20 -37.30 3.32
CA VAL A 123 -2.50 -37.94 3.15
C VAL A 123 -3.49 -37.10 2.34
N GLU A 124 -3.05 -36.02 1.70
CA GLU A 124 -3.83 -35.28 0.71
C GLU A 124 -4.41 -36.27 -0.33
N LYS A 125 -5.73 -36.16 -0.61
CA LYS A 125 -6.55 -37.07 -1.45
C LYS A 125 -6.91 -38.42 -0.80
N THR A 126 -6.37 -38.75 0.37
CA THR A 126 -6.70 -39.98 1.10
C THR A 126 -7.95 -39.74 1.94
N GLN A 127 -9.01 -40.53 1.68
CA GLN A 127 -10.24 -40.44 2.46
C GLN A 127 -10.04 -40.96 3.89
N ARG A 128 -10.94 -40.58 4.81
CA ARG A 128 -10.89 -40.91 6.24
C ARG A 128 -10.57 -42.38 6.54
N ASP A 129 -11.18 -43.32 5.82
CA ASP A 129 -10.93 -44.76 6.00
C ASP A 129 -9.47 -45.15 5.71
N GLY A 130 -8.86 -44.52 4.71
CA GLY A 130 -7.46 -44.71 4.37
C GLY A 130 -6.52 -44.13 5.42
N ILE A 131 -6.81 -42.93 5.91
CA ILE A 131 -6.07 -42.29 7.01
C ILE A 131 -6.11 -43.20 8.26
N ARG A 132 -7.31 -43.69 8.60
CA ARG A 132 -7.50 -44.63 9.70
C ARG A 132 -6.70 -45.91 9.51
N ALA A 133 -6.77 -46.52 8.33
CA ALA A 133 -6.05 -47.75 8.03
C ALA A 133 -4.52 -47.57 8.17
N ILE A 134 -3.97 -46.45 7.66
CA ILE A 134 -2.55 -46.11 7.77
C ILE A 134 -2.14 -45.99 9.25
N LEU A 135 -2.87 -45.21 10.03
CA LEU A 135 -2.57 -44.96 11.44
C LEU A 135 -2.74 -46.21 12.32
N GLN A 136 -3.80 -47.00 12.10
CA GLN A 136 -4.01 -48.25 12.84
C GLN A 136 -2.92 -49.28 12.53
N SER A 137 -2.50 -49.39 11.25
CA SER A 137 -1.46 -50.34 10.84
C SER A 137 -0.08 -50.04 11.43
N SER A 138 0.14 -48.79 11.87
CA SER A 138 1.38 -48.33 12.50
C SER A 138 1.24 -48.09 14.02
N ASN A 139 0.12 -48.48 14.64
CA ASN A 139 -0.21 -48.23 16.06
C ASN A 139 -0.18 -46.74 16.46
N ARG A 140 -0.58 -45.86 15.55
CA ARG A 140 -0.65 -44.40 15.71
C ARG A 140 -2.07 -43.83 15.59
N TRP A 141 -3.09 -44.64 15.86
CA TRP A 141 -4.47 -44.17 15.97
C TRP A 141 -4.82 -43.91 17.45
N PRO A 142 -5.30 -42.71 17.82
CA PRO A 142 -5.51 -41.52 16.99
C PRO A 142 -4.21 -40.77 16.66
N LEU A 143 -4.26 -39.87 15.67
CA LEU A 143 -3.14 -39.06 15.22
C LEU A 143 -2.64 -38.12 16.34
N THR A 144 -1.36 -38.22 16.70
CA THR A 144 -0.72 -37.37 17.74
C THR A 144 0.63 -36.80 17.33
N GLU A 145 1.14 -37.17 16.15
CA GLU A 145 2.44 -36.79 15.61
C GLU A 145 2.37 -36.77 14.07
N TYR A 146 3.42 -36.29 13.39
CA TYR A 146 3.50 -36.35 11.93
C TYR A 146 3.42 -37.79 11.40
N PHE A 147 2.84 -37.96 10.21
CA PHE A 147 2.75 -39.28 9.56
C PHE A 147 4.15 -39.84 9.29
N THR A 148 4.33 -41.15 9.54
CA THR A 148 5.56 -41.87 9.21
C THR A 148 5.28 -42.96 8.18
N GLY A 149 6.24 -43.22 7.30
CA GLY A 149 6.24 -44.42 6.47
C GLY A 149 6.76 -45.65 7.22
N VAL A 150 7.45 -45.46 8.35
CA VAL A 150 8.06 -46.53 9.13
C VAL A 150 6.99 -47.38 9.81
N GLY A 151 7.00 -48.69 9.52
CA GLY A 151 6.06 -49.64 10.11
C GLY A 151 4.70 -49.73 9.43
N VAL A 152 4.42 -48.95 8.38
CA VAL A 152 3.19 -49.08 7.57
C VAL A 152 3.35 -50.24 6.58
N PRO A 153 2.48 -51.27 6.63
CA PRO A 153 2.61 -52.43 5.75
C PRO A 153 2.42 -52.08 4.26
N PRO A 154 3.19 -52.69 3.33
CA PRO A 154 3.07 -52.41 1.90
C PRO A 154 1.66 -52.61 1.33
N GLU A 155 0.90 -53.57 1.85
CA GLU A 155 -0.48 -53.84 1.42
C GLU A 155 -1.46 -52.72 1.78
N VAL A 156 -1.18 -51.95 2.83
CA VAL A 156 -1.96 -50.76 3.19
C VAL A 156 -1.63 -49.64 2.21
N LEU A 157 -0.35 -49.41 1.93
CA LEU A 157 0.10 -48.38 0.98
C LEU A 157 -0.26 -48.68 -0.48
N LEU A 158 -0.52 -49.95 -0.82
CA LEU A 158 -1.04 -50.32 -2.14
C LEU A 158 -2.51 -49.89 -2.33
N LYS A 159 -3.28 -49.86 -1.24
CA LYS A 159 -4.69 -49.39 -1.23
C LYS A 159 -4.79 -47.88 -1.02
N HIS A 160 -3.93 -47.34 -0.17
CA HIS A 160 -3.90 -45.94 0.24
C HIS A 160 -2.47 -45.40 0.08
N PRO A 161 -2.03 -45.13 -1.17
CA PRO A 161 -0.68 -44.67 -1.41
C PRO A 161 -0.48 -43.26 -0.87
N TRP A 162 0.72 -43.01 -0.32
CA TRP A 162 1.15 -41.65 -0.01
C TRP A 162 1.06 -40.74 -1.23
N ASN A 163 0.81 -39.46 -1.00
CA ASN A 163 0.95 -38.45 -2.04
C ASN A 163 2.38 -38.53 -2.64
N LYS A 164 2.46 -38.64 -3.97
CA LYS A 164 3.73 -38.89 -4.68
C LYS A 164 4.74 -37.76 -4.47
N GLN A 165 4.28 -36.52 -4.37
CA GLN A 165 5.15 -35.35 -4.15
C GLN A 165 5.54 -35.27 -2.67
N SER A 166 4.57 -35.39 -1.76
CA SER A 166 4.79 -35.23 -0.32
C SER A 166 5.55 -36.39 0.34
N LYS A 167 5.50 -37.62 -0.21
CA LYS A 167 6.21 -38.79 0.36
C LYS A 167 7.70 -38.55 0.57
N VAL A 168 8.32 -37.73 -0.30
CA VAL A 168 9.76 -37.52 -0.32
C VAL A 168 10.24 -36.67 0.86
N ASN A 169 9.43 -35.73 1.35
CA ASN A 169 9.87 -34.69 2.28
C ASN A 169 8.86 -34.32 3.40
N CYS A 170 7.67 -34.92 3.44
CA CYS A 170 6.63 -34.59 4.43
C CYS A 170 6.32 -35.72 5.42
N LEU A 171 6.99 -36.86 5.32
CA LEU A 171 6.91 -37.92 6.34
C LEU A 171 7.90 -37.61 7.48
N GLN A 172 7.56 -37.97 8.72
CA GLN A 172 8.32 -37.64 9.94
C GLN A 172 9.83 -37.90 9.81
N GLU A 173 10.22 -39.00 9.16
CA GLU A 173 11.62 -39.38 8.93
C GLU A 173 12.35 -38.54 7.87
N ASN A 174 11.63 -37.74 7.09
CA ASN A 174 12.11 -37.00 5.92
C ASN A 174 11.85 -35.48 6.01
N ILE A 175 11.17 -34.99 7.06
CA ILE A 175 10.88 -33.56 7.21
C ILE A 175 12.20 -32.80 7.45
N ASP A 176 12.41 -31.77 6.64
CA ASP A 176 13.51 -30.81 6.75
C ASP A 176 12.98 -29.42 6.36
N GLY A 177 12.25 -28.80 7.29
CA GLY A 177 11.54 -27.57 7.05
C GLY A 177 10.13 -27.76 6.47
N MET A 178 9.39 -26.65 6.34
CA MET A 178 8.11 -26.65 5.64
C MET A 178 8.36 -26.80 4.13
N ALA A 179 7.91 -27.92 3.58
CA ALA A 179 7.96 -28.20 2.16
C ALA A 179 7.08 -27.23 1.36
N GLU A 180 7.39 -27.07 0.06
CA GLU A 180 6.61 -26.21 -0.82
C GLU A 180 5.17 -26.71 -0.98
N ASP A 181 4.22 -25.79 -0.92
CA ASP A 181 2.79 -26.04 -1.04
C ASP A 181 2.03 -24.78 -1.49
N ASP A 182 0.94 -24.93 -2.25
CA ASP A 182 0.07 -23.81 -2.61
C ASP A 182 -0.62 -23.17 -1.41
N ASP A 183 -0.92 -23.94 -0.37
CA ASP A 183 -1.37 -23.45 0.94
C ASP A 183 -0.37 -22.48 1.60
N MET A 184 0.90 -22.50 1.22
CA MET A 184 1.89 -21.54 1.71
C MET A 184 2.21 -20.45 0.68
N ASN A 185 2.17 -20.78 -0.61
CA ASN A 185 2.45 -19.83 -1.68
C ASN A 185 1.39 -18.74 -1.79
N TYR A 186 0.10 -19.06 -1.65
CA TYR A 186 -0.94 -18.06 -1.80
C TYR A 186 -0.96 -17.02 -0.65
N PRO A 187 -0.86 -17.39 0.64
CA PRO A 187 -0.65 -16.42 1.71
C PRO A 187 0.58 -15.54 1.48
N LEU A 188 1.66 -16.10 0.96
CA LEU A 188 2.83 -15.32 0.60
C LEU A 188 2.53 -14.31 -0.52
N ILE A 189 1.76 -14.69 -1.56
CA ILE A 189 1.29 -13.76 -2.60
C ILE A 189 0.38 -12.69 -1.99
N ALA A 190 -0.52 -13.04 -1.08
CA ALA A 190 -1.39 -12.08 -0.39
C ALA A 190 -0.54 -11.05 0.40
N LEU A 191 0.50 -11.50 1.10
CA LEU A 191 1.45 -10.62 1.79
C LEU A 191 2.17 -9.69 0.80
N LEU A 192 2.72 -10.23 -0.29
CA LEU A 192 3.43 -9.45 -1.32
C LEU A 192 2.50 -8.44 -2.01
N THR A 193 1.24 -8.80 -2.23
CA THR A 193 0.21 -7.91 -2.77
C THR A 193 0.00 -6.72 -1.84
N LEU A 194 -0.14 -6.96 -0.55
CA LEU A 194 -0.35 -5.90 0.45
C LEU A 194 0.87 -5.00 0.59
N GLU A 195 2.08 -5.54 0.48
CA GLU A 195 3.31 -4.76 0.48
C GLU A 195 3.46 -3.90 -0.78
N THR A 196 3.00 -4.40 -1.94
CA THR A 196 3.13 -3.71 -3.23
C THR A 196 2.04 -2.65 -3.43
N TYR A 197 0.78 -3.02 -3.19
CA TYR A 197 -0.40 -2.21 -3.53
C TYR A 197 -1.11 -1.63 -2.30
N GLY A 198 -0.67 -1.99 -1.10
CA GLY A 198 -1.34 -1.60 0.13
C GLY A 198 -2.69 -2.29 0.33
N ARG A 199 -3.41 -1.85 1.35
CA ARG A 199 -4.69 -2.45 1.78
C ARG A 199 -5.87 -2.14 0.87
N ASN A 200 -5.71 -1.18 -0.04
CA ASN A 200 -6.72 -0.74 -1.01
C ASN A 200 -6.60 -1.47 -2.36
N PHE A 201 -5.90 -2.61 -2.41
CA PHE A 201 -5.86 -3.44 -3.60
C PHE A 201 -7.27 -3.87 -4.05
N ASN A 202 -7.39 -4.20 -5.33
CA ASN A 202 -8.60 -4.70 -5.97
C ASN A 202 -8.29 -6.00 -6.73
N THR A 203 -9.29 -6.60 -7.36
CA THR A 203 -9.17 -7.87 -8.11
C THR A 203 -8.13 -7.81 -9.23
N ASP A 204 -7.96 -6.66 -9.90
CA ASP A 204 -6.98 -6.50 -10.98
C ASP A 204 -5.54 -6.62 -10.46
N HIS A 205 -5.27 -6.06 -9.28
CA HIS A 205 -3.96 -6.19 -8.63
C HIS A 205 -3.64 -7.65 -8.29
N ILE A 206 -4.65 -8.46 -7.94
CA ILE A 206 -4.46 -9.88 -7.66
C ILE A 206 -4.15 -10.64 -8.95
N ALA A 207 -4.83 -10.32 -10.06
CA ALA A 207 -4.52 -10.87 -11.36
C ALA A 207 -3.09 -10.53 -11.81
N ASP A 208 -2.66 -9.28 -11.60
CA ASP A 208 -1.30 -8.83 -11.87
C ASP A 208 -0.27 -9.62 -11.05
N GLN A 209 -0.50 -9.79 -9.74
CA GLN A 209 0.40 -10.56 -8.87
C GLN A 209 0.49 -12.02 -9.28
N TRP A 210 -0.63 -12.65 -9.66
CA TRP A 210 -0.60 -14.02 -10.16
C TRP A 210 0.22 -14.14 -11.43
N LEU A 211 0.02 -13.25 -12.41
CA LEU A 211 0.74 -13.28 -13.68
C LEU A 211 2.26 -13.04 -13.50
N LYS A 212 2.67 -12.28 -12.48
CA LYS A 212 4.08 -12.00 -12.19
C LYS A 212 4.75 -13.06 -11.32
N LEU A 213 4.04 -13.58 -10.32
CA LEU A 213 4.65 -14.34 -9.22
C LEU A 213 4.27 -15.81 -9.20
N LEU A 214 3.12 -16.19 -9.74
CA LEU A 214 2.59 -17.54 -9.59
C LEU A 214 2.81 -18.36 -10.87
N PRO A 215 3.67 -19.39 -10.86
CA PRO A 215 3.90 -20.18 -12.07
C PRO A 215 2.62 -20.90 -12.51
N ALA A 216 2.21 -20.76 -13.78
CA ALA A 216 0.99 -21.38 -14.31
C ALA A 216 0.92 -22.92 -14.16
N GLY A 217 2.07 -23.59 -14.03
CA GLY A 217 2.13 -25.04 -13.76
C GLY A 217 1.86 -25.42 -12.30
N ARG A 218 1.73 -24.45 -11.39
CA ARG A 218 1.55 -24.61 -9.94
C ARG A 218 0.17 -24.19 -9.44
N VAL A 219 -0.76 -23.86 -10.35
CA VAL A 219 -2.17 -23.58 -10.02
C VAL A 219 -3.05 -24.79 -10.30
N TYR A 220 -4.13 -24.97 -9.54
CA TYR A 220 -5.05 -26.10 -9.65
C TYR A 220 -6.48 -25.61 -9.86
N THR A 221 -7.37 -26.49 -10.33
CA THR A 221 -8.83 -26.28 -10.33
C THR A 221 -9.31 -24.91 -10.85
N ALA A 222 -9.98 -24.10 -10.02
CA ALA A 222 -10.53 -22.79 -10.36
C ALA A 222 -9.43 -21.82 -10.83
N GLU A 223 -8.31 -21.77 -10.10
CA GLU A 223 -7.19 -20.88 -10.40
C GLU A 223 -6.53 -21.24 -11.73
N ARG A 224 -6.48 -22.53 -12.07
CA ARG A 224 -6.00 -22.97 -13.38
C ARG A 224 -6.90 -22.52 -14.53
N VAL A 225 -8.21 -22.60 -14.34
CA VAL A 225 -9.19 -22.11 -15.32
C VAL A 225 -9.02 -20.60 -15.51
N VAL A 226 -8.89 -19.86 -14.41
CA VAL A 226 -8.63 -18.41 -14.44
C VAL A 226 -7.33 -18.07 -15.15
N TYR A 227 -6.22 -18.75 -14.84
CA TYR A 227 -4.94 -18.48 -15.48
C TYR A 227 -5.02 -18.67 -16.99
N ARG A 228 -5.71 -19.72 -17.46
CA ARG A 228 -5.98 -19.91 -18.89
C ARG A 228 -6.78 -18.73 -19.46
N ASN A 229 -7.88 -18.37 -18.83
CA ASN A 229 -8.77 -17.31 -19.33
C ASN A 229 -8.11 -15.91 -19.30
N LEU A 230 -7.28 -15.62 -18.29
CA LEU A 230 -6.46 -14.39 -18.22
C LEU A 230 -5.50 -14.30 -19.40
N LEU A 231 -4.81 -15.41 -19.73
CA LEU A 231 -3.90 -15.47 -20.87
C LEU A 231 -4.63 -15.40 -22.23
N GLU A 232 -5.95 -15.63 -22.26
CA GLU A 232 -6.81 -15.41 -23.41
C GLU A 232 -7.33 -13.96 -23.51
N GLY A 233 -6.94 -13.08 -22.57
CA GLY A 233 -7.28 -11.65 -22.59
C GLY A 233 -8.61 -11.29 -21.90
N THR A 234 -9.17 -12.20 -21.09
CA THR A 234 -10.41 -11.94 -20.32
C THR A 234 -10.15 -10.97 -19.16
N SER A 235 -11.10 -10.09 -18.87
CA SER A 235 -11.01 -9.12 -17.78
C SER A 235 -11.01 -9.80 -16.39
N PRO A 236 -10.22 -9.33 -15.39
CA PRO A 236 -10.19 -9.94 -14.06
C PRO A 236 -11.54 -9.98 -13.31
N SER A 237 -12.47 -9.06 -13.59
CA SER A 237 -13.80 -9.03 -12.98
C SER A 237 -14.72 -10.15 -13.48
N GLU A 238 -14.51 -10.64 -14.70
CA GLU A 238 -15.35 -11.65 -15.34
C GLU A 238 -14.68 -13.04 -15.35
N VAL A 239 -13.35 -13.08 -15.32
CA VAL A 239 -12.54 -14.26 -15.64
C VAL A 239 -12.85 -15.50 -14.81
N GLY A 240 -13.17 -15.32 -13.54
CA GLY A 240 -13.50 -16.40 -12.60
C GLY A 240 -14.85 -17.07 -12.86
N ALA A 241 -15.76 -16.40 -13.57
CA ALA A 241 -17.09 -16.94 -13.87
C ALA A 241 -17.13 -17.76 -15.17
N ILE A 242 -16.13 -17.63 -16.04
CA ILE A 242 -16.14 -18.21 -17.39
C ILE A 242 -15.54 -19.63 -17.40
N ALA A 243 -16.32 -20.59 -17.86
CA ALA A 243 -15.96 -22.00 -18.04
C ALA A 243 -15.34 -22.63 -16.78
N ASN A 244 -15.78 -22.19 -15.60
CA ASN A 244 -15.21 -22.56 -14.30
C ASN A 244 -16.22 -23.31 -13.40
N PRO A 245 -16.21 -24.65 -13.38
CA PRO A 245 -17.07 -25.47 -12.52
C PRO A 245 -16.46 -25.69 -11.11
N PHE A 246 -15.40 -24.97 -10.78
CA PHE A 246 -14.66 -25.12 -9.52
C PHE A 246 -14.80 -23.89 -8.62
N LYS A 247 -15.63 -22.90 -9.02
CA LYS A 247 -15.78 -21.60 -8.36
C LYS A 247 -16.24 -21.66 -6.90
N GLU A 248 -16.71 -22.82 -6.41
CA GLU A 248 -17.14 -23.08 -5.02
C GLU A 248 -16.21 -24.04 -4.26
N TRP A 249 -15.05 -24.40 -4.83
CA TRP A 249 -14.04 -25.24 -4.19
C TRP A 249 -13.12 -24.44 -3.27
N ILE A 250 -12.33 -25.12 -2.44
CA ILE A 250 -11.64 -24.53 -1.28
C ILE A 250 -10.49 -23.57 -1.63
N GLY A 251 -10.06 -23.46 -2.89
CA GLY A 251 -8.87 -22.69 -3.29
C GLY A 251 -8.85 -21.22 -2.85
N ALA A 252 -10.01 -20.57 -2.73
CA ALA A 252 -10.09 -19.22 -2.16
C ALA A 252 -10.01 -19.19 -0.62
N LEU A 253 -10.47 -20.23 0.08
CA LEU A 253 -10.41 -20.31 1.54
C LEU A 253 -8.96 -20.37 2.02
N ILE A 254 -8.13 -21.17 1.36
CA ILE A 254 -6.76 -21.45 1.82
C ILE A 254 -5.84 -20.23 1.81
N ARG A 255 -6.16 -19.20 1.02
CA ARG A 255 -5.28 -18.05 0.83
C ARG A 255 -5.66 -16.80 1.63
N ALA A 256 -6.79 -16.86 2.34
CA ALA A 256 -7.40 -15.67 2.92
C ALA A 256 -6.88 -15.31 4.32
N ASP A 257 -6.14 -16.20 4.99
CA ASP A 257 -5.71 -16.05 6.39
C ASP A 257 -4.96 -14.74 6.65
N VAL A 258 -4.06 -14.34 5.73
CA VAL A 258 -3.25 -13.10 5.83
C VAL A 258 -4.13 -11.86 5.92
N TYR A 259 -5.28 -11.83 5.23
CA TYR A 259 -6.22 -10.72 5.32
C TYR A 259 -6.83 -10.62 6.72
N GLY A 260 -6.98 -11.73 7.43
CA GLY A 260 -7.30 -11.74 8.86
C GLY A 260 -6.16 -11.21 9.71
N TRP A 261 -4.94 -11.70 9.50
CA TRP A 261 -3.77 -11.31 10.31
C TRP A 261 -3.47 -9.81 10.24
N VAL A 262 -3.71 -9.19 9.08
CA VAL A 262 -3.53 -7.74 8.92
C VAL A 262 -4.75 -6.91 9.37
N ASN A 263 -5.82 -7.54 9.86
CA ASN A 263 -7.02 -6.88 10.41
C ASN A 263 -7.34 -7.42 11.82
N PRO A 264 -6.44 -7.31 12.81
CA PRO A 264 -6.70 -7.88 14.13
C PRO A 264 -8.01 -7.34 14.71
N GLY A 265 -8.90 -8.22 15.17
CA GLY A 265 -10.20 -7.85 15.75
C GLY A 265 -11.22 -7.23 14.78
N ASN A 266 -10.95 -7.15 13.46
CA ASN A 266 -11.87 -6.58 12.48
C ASN A 266 -12.29 -7.63 11.42
N PRO A 267 -13.25 -8.51 11.74
CA PRO A 267 -13.71 -9.55 10.83
C PRO A 267 -14.37 -9.00 9.55
N LYS A 268 -15.07 -7.86 9.62
CA LYS A 268 -15.72 -7.23 8.46
C LYS A 268 -14.69 -6.82 7.40
N LEU A 269 -13.66 -6.06 7.80
CA LEU A 269 -12.65 -5.58 6.87
C LEU A 269 -11.77 -6.73 6.34
N ALA A 270 -11.47 -7.72 7.18
CA ALA A 270 -10.79 -8.95 6.77
C ALA A 270 -11.56 -9.68 5.66
N ALA A 271 -12.87 -9.87 5.85
CA ALA A 271 -13.74 -10.51 4.87
C ALA A 271 -13.84 -9.71 3.56
N GLN A 272 -13.91 -8.39 3.61
CA GLN A 272 -13.92 -7.53 2.42
C GLN A 272 -12.63 -7.65 1.60
N MET A 273 -11.47 -7.71 2.26
CA MET A 273 -10.18 -7.92 1.57
C MET A 273 -10.09 -9.32 0.95
N ALA A 274 -10.52 -10.34 1.70
CA ALA A 274 -10.59 -11.71 1.19
C ALA A 274 -11.55 -11.85 -0.01
N TYR A 275 -12.68 -11.13 0.01
CA TYR A 275 -13.61 -11.07 -1.11
C TYR A 275 -12.95 -10.52 -2.39
N ARG A 276 -12.23 -9.40 -2.30
CA ARG A 276 -11.54 -8.79 -3.47
C ARG A 276 -10.52 -9.75 -4.11
N ASP A 277 -9.79 -10.50 -3.29
CA ASP A 277 -8.89 -11.55 -3.80
C ASP A 277 -9.66 -12.72 -4.40
N ALA A 278 -10.58 -13.30 -3.63
CA ALA A 278 -11.28 -14.52 -4.00
C ALA A 278 -12.11 -14.33 -5.29
N TYR A 279 -12.64 -13.12 -5.49
CA TYR A 279 -13.47 -12.76 -6.66
C TYR A 279 -12.75 -12.95 -8.00
N LEU A 280 -11.41 -12.98 -8.04
CA LEU A 280 -10.70 -13.30 -9.26
C LEU A 280 -11.05 -14.70 -9.80
N SER A 281 -11.36 -15.66 -8.90
CA SER A 281 -11.45 -17.09 -9.26
C SER A 281 -12.65 -17.85 -8.72
N HIS A 282 -13.30 -17.34 -7.69
CA HIS A 282 -14.35 -18.02 -6.96
C HIS A 282 -15.64 -17.21 -6.93
N ARG A 283 -16.75 -17.88 -6.69
CA ARG A 283 -18.11 -17.32 -6.52
C ARG A 283 -18.81 -18.07 -5.39
N ARG A 284 -19.97 -17.56 -4.93
CA ARG A 284 -20.85 -18.24 -3.95
C ARG A 284 -20.07 -18.82 -2.75
N ASN A 285 -20.19 -20.11 -2.44
CA ASN A 285 -19.56 -20.71 -1.26
C ASN A 285 -18.03 -20.61 -1.26
N GLY A 286 -17.38 -20.46 -2.42
CA GLY A 286 -15.93 -20.20 -2.50
C GLY A 286 -15.55 -18.83 -1.96
N LEU A 287 -16.35 -17.79 -2.26
CA LEU A 287 -16.18 -16.45 -1.67
C LEU A 287 -16.46 -16.47 -0.17
N TYR A 288 -17.52 -17.18 0.23
CA TYR A 288 -17.96 -17.25 1.62
C TYR A 288 -16.90 -17.95 2.50
N GLY A 289 -16.27 -19.02 1.99
CA GLY A 289 -15.17 -19.68 2.71
C GLY A 289 -13.93 -18.81 2.88
N ALA A 290 -13.56 -18.02 1.87
CA ALA A 290 -12.46 -17.07 1.96
C ALA A 290 -12.73 -15.99 3.02
N ALA A 291 -13.91 -15.38 2.97
CA ALA A 291 -14.34 -14.40 3.95
C ALA A 291 -14.39 -14.98 5.37
N MET A 292 -14.94 -16.19 5.53
CA MET A 292 -14.99 -16.91 6.80
C MET A 292 -13.59 -17.15 7.39
N SER A 293 -12.64 -17.64 6.59
CA SER A 293 -11.26 -17.84 7.06
C SER A 293 -10.61 -16.54 7.52
N ALA A 294 -10.73 -15.47 6.73
CA ALA A 294 -10.16 -14.17 7.07
C ALA A 294 -10.80 -13.58 8.34
N ALA A 295 -12.12 -13.70 8.50
CA ALA A 295 -12.84 -13.23 9.68
C ALA A 295 -12.47 -13.99 10.96
N MET A 296 -12.35 -15.33 10.88
CA MET A 296 -11.86 -16.15 12.00
C MET A 296 -10.43 -15.75 12.38
N ASN A 297 -9.54 -15.66 11.39
CA ASN A 297 -8.16 -15.28 11.64
C ASN A 297 -8.03 -13.87 12.23
N ALA A 298 -8.84 -12.90 11.79
CA ALA A 298 -8.88 -11.56 12.37
C ALA A 298 -9.13 -11.58 13.88
N VAL A 299 -10.13 -12.35 14.33
CA VAL A 299 -10.46 -12.45 15.76
C VAL A 299 -9.46 -13.34 16.52
N ALA A 300 -8.91 -14.39 15.88
CA ALA A 300 -7.87 -15.24 16.47
C ALA A 300 -6.59 -14.46 16.84
N MET A 301 -6.31 -13.34 16.17
CA MET A 301 -5.19 -12.47 16.50
C MET A 301 -5.33 -11.76 17.85
N VAL A 302 -6.55 -11.59 18.36
CA VAL A 302 -6.83 -10.76 19.55
C VAL A 302 -7.61 -11.49 20.64
N SER A 303 -8.28 -12.59 20.32
CA SER A 303 -9.07 -13.40 21.27
C SER A 303 -8.38 -14.73 21.58
N LYS A 304 -8.63 -15.21 22.79
CA LYS A 304 -8.25 -16.56 23.24
C LYS A 304 -9.49 -17.47 23.41
N ASP A 305 -10.69 -16.96 23.16
CA ASP A 305 -11.92 -17.76 23.15
C ASP A 305 -12.22 -18.23 21.73
N ILE A 306 -12.20 -19.56 21.55
CA ILE A 306 -12.48 -20.17 20.25
C ILE A 306 -13.92 -19.91 19.78
N ASN A 307 -14.86 -19.68 20.70
CA ASN A 307 -16.24 -19.39 20.32
C ASN A 307 -16.35 -18.03 19.65
N GLU A 308 -15.65 -17.01 20.17
CA GLU A 308 -15.61 -15.67 19.55
C GLU A 308 -15.00 -15.74 18.14
N VAL A 309 -13.96 -16.55 17.96
CA VAL A 309 -13.35 -16.80 16.65
C VAL A 309 -14.35 -17.45 15.69
N ILE A 310 -15.03 -18.51 16.12
CA ILE A 310 -16.03 -19.20 15.29
C ILE A 310 -17.21 -18.26 14.98
N ASP A 311 -17.68 -17.48 15.96
CA ASP A 311 -18.76 -16.50 15.80
C ASP A 311 -18.41 -15.48 14.74
N ALA A 312 -17.19 -14.95 14.75
CA ALA A 312 -16.71 -13.99 13.75
C ALA A 312 -16.75 -14.56 12.33
N GLY A 313 -16.32 -15.80 12.14
CA GLY A 313 -16.43 -16.50 10.86
C GLY A 313 -17.87 -16.73 10.44
N MET A 314 -18.77 -17.05 11.37
CA MET A 314 -20.19 -17.27 11.08
C MET A 314 -20.93 -15.96 10.72
N THR A 315 -20.52 -14.81 11.27
CA THR A 315 -21.14 -13.49 10.99
C THR A 315 -21.01 -13.08 9.53
N VAL A 316 -19.94 -13.49 8.84
CA VAL A 316 -19.68 -13.12 7.44
C VAL A 316 -20.30 -14.12 6.44
N LEU A 317 -21.01 -15.14 6.92
CA LEU A 317 -21.69 -16.11 6.07
C LEU A 317 -23.17 -15.73 5.88
N PRO A 318 -23.72 -15.77 4.65
CA PRO A 318 -25.14 -15.57 4.44
C PRO A 318 -25.95 -16.66 5.18
N PRO A 319 -26.97 -16.31 6.00
CA PRO A 319 -27.66 -17.28 6.87
C PRO A 319 -28.28 -18.49 6.16
N ASP A 320 -28.73 -18.31 4.91
CA ASP A 320 -29.37 -19.38 4.13
C ASP A 320 -28.40 -20.21 3.28
N SER A 321 -27.12 -19.85 3.26
CA SER A 321 -26.09 -20.54 2.48
C SER A 321 -25.84 -21.97 2.98
N ALA A 322 -25.40 -22.85 2.07
CA ALA A 322 -25.04 -24.23 2.40
C ALA A 322 -23.87 -24.28 3.40
N ILE A 323 -22.88 -23.39 3.25
CA ILE A 323 -21.74 -23.29 4.16
C ILE A 323 -22.18 -22.90 5.58
N PHE A 324 -23.09 -21.93 5.75
CA PHE A 324 -23.58 -21.54 7.08
C PHE A 324 -24.25 -22.73 7.79
N LYS A 325 -25.14 -23.45 7.09
CA LYS A 325 -25.87 -24.60 7.63
C LYS A 325 -24.94 -25.73 8.03
N ALA A 326 -23.97 -26.07 7.18
CA ALA A 326 -23.00 -27.12 7.46
C ALA A 326 -22.08 -26.74 8.64
N CYS A 327 -21.59 -25.50 8.70
CA CYS A 327 -20.77 -25.01 9.80
C CYS A 327 -21.55 -24.93 11.13
N ALA A 328 -22.81 -24.51 11.10
CA ALA A 328 -23.67 -24.50 12.29
C ALA A 328 -23.89 -25.93 12.83
N PHE A 329 -24.18 -26.89 11.95
CA PHE A 329 -24.32 -28.30 12.32
C PHE A 329 -23.01 -28.89 12.87
N ALA A 330 -21.88 -28.58 12.22
CA ALA A 330 -20.56 -28.97 12.69
C ALA A 330 -20.22 -28.40 14.09
N ARG A 331 -20.59 -27.15 14.36
CA ARG A 331 -20.41 -26.53 15.68
C ARG A 331 -21.26 -27.22 16.76
N GLU A 332 -22.51 -27.56 16.45
CA GLU A 332 -23.38 -28.33 17.35
C GLU A 332 -22.77 -29.68 17.68
N LEU A 333 -22.33 -30.43 16.67
CA LEU A 333 -21.64 -31.71 16.83
C LEU A 333 -20.36 -31.57 17.66
N GLY A 334 -19.57 -30.53 17.40
CA GLY A 334 -18.32 -30.26 18.10
C GLY A 334 -18.52 -29.96 19.59
N ASN A 335 -19.62 -29.29 19.94
CA ASN A 335 -20.00 -28.96 21.31
C ASN A 335 -20.75 -30.07 22.05
N SER A 336 -21.20 -31.10 21.34
CA SER A 336 -21.91 -32.24 21.94
C SER A 336 -20.96 -33.23 22.65
N ASP A 337 -21.52 -34.03 23.56
CA ASP A 337 -20.82 -35.17 24.20
C ASP A 337 -20.72 -36.41 23.28
N MET A 338 -21.17 -36.31 22.02
CA MET A 338 -21.10 -37.41 21.05
C MET A 338 -19.63 -37.81 20.81
N ASP A 339 -19.35 -39.11 20.69
CA ASP A 339 -18.03 -39.59 20.27
C ASP A 339 -17.60 -38.91 18.96
N TYR A 340 -16.32 -38.53 18.85
CA TYR A 340 -15.84 -37.73 17.73
C TYR A 340 -15.99 -38.47 16.39
N GLU A 341 -15.82 -39.78 16.36
CA GLU A 341 -15.99 -40.55 15.12
C GLU A 341 -17.46 -40.59 14.68
N LEU A 342 -18.39 -40.70 15.63
CA LEU A 342 -19.83 -40.62 15.34
C LEU A 342 -20.26 -39.22 14.90
N ALA A 343 -19.68 -38.18 15.50
CA ALA A 343 -19.89 -36.80 15.07
C ALA A 343 -19.39 -36.59 13.63
N LEU A 344 -18.22 -37.14 13.28
CA LEU A 344 -17.74 -37.13 11.91
C LEU A 344 -18.67 -37.91 10.97
N ASP A 345 -19.16 -39.10 11.36
CA ASP A 345 -20.13 -39.85 10.54
C ASP A 345 -21.40 -39.03 10.25
N ALA A 346 -21.90 -38.33 11.26
CA ALA A 346 -23.05 -37.43 11.11
C ALA A 346 -22.74 -36.26 10.17
N LEU A 347 -21.55 -35.65 10.28
CA LEU A 347 -21.13 -34.57 9.38
C LEU A 347 -21.02 -35.08 7.93
N TYR A 348 -20.38 -36.23 7.71
CA TYR A 348 -20.27 -36.86 6.38
C TYR A 348 -21.64 -37.12 5.76
N ALA A 349 -22.60 -37.63 6.55
CA ALA A 349 -23.97 -37.83 6.08
C ALA A 349 -24.69 -36.50 5.73
N HIS A 350 -24.40 -35.42 6.46
CA HIS A 350 -25.01 -34.11 6.23
C HIS A 350 -24.52 -33.44 4.94
N VAL A 351 -23.24 -33.62 4.58
CA VAL A 351 -22.62 -33.05 3.38
C VAL A 351 -22.43 -34.08 2.25
N ASP A 352 -23.19 -35.16 2.28
CA ASP A 352 -23.08 -36.26 1.32
C ASP A 352 -23.21 -35.78 -0.14
N GLY A 353 -22.45 -36.41 -1.03
CA GLY A 353 -22.43 -36.09 -2.46
C GLY A 353 -21.59 -34.87 -2.86
N MET A 354 -20.96 -34.15 -1.91
CA MET A 354 -20.00 -33.09 -2.22
C MET A 354 -18.65 -33.65 -2.67
N HIS A 355 -17.96 -32.92 -3.55
CA HIS A 355 -16.58 -33.24 -3.91
C HIS A 355 -15.66 -33.03 -2.71
N TRP A 356 -14.62 -33.84 -2.56
CA TRP A 356 -13.74 -33.80 -1.38
C TRP A 356 -13.04 -32.44 -1.18
N VAL A 357 -12.77 -31.68 -2.24
CA VAL A 357 -12.19 -30.32 -2.16
C VAL A 357 -13.23 -29.18 -2.09
N HIS A 358 -14.53 -29.50 -1.93
CA HIS A 358 -15.55 -28.45 -1.91
C HIS A 358 -15.42 -27.58 -0.65
N THR A 359 -15.78 -26.30 -0.72
CA THR A 359 -15.55 -25.39 0.42
C THR A 359 -16.40 -25.75 1.63
N VAL A 360 -17.65 -26.16 1.40
CA VAL A 360 -18.64 -26.40 2.46
C VAL A 360 -18.23 -27.50 3.43
N ASN A 361 -17.88 -28.69 2.93
CA ASN A 361 -17.51 -29.84 3.77
C ASN A 361 -16.19 -29.58 4.52
N ASN A 362 -15.22 -28.93 3.88
CA ASN A 362 -13.94 -28.61 4.53
C ASN A 362 -14.10 -27.50 5.59
N ALA A 363 -14.83 -26.42 5.31
CA ALA A 363 -15.10 -25.38 6.31
C ALA A 363 -15.85 -25.95 7.53
N ALA A 364 -16.86 -26.81 7.30
CA ALA A 364 -17.57 -27.48 8.37
C ALA A 364 -16.67 -28.41 9.19
N LEU A 365 -15.77 -29.17 8.54
CA LEU A 365 -14.79 -30.00 9.24
C LEU A 365 -13.86 -29.17 10.13
N GLY A 366 -13.38 -28.02 9.63
CA GLY A 366 -12.58 -27.09 10.41
C GLY A 366 -13.32 -26.59 11.66
N VAL A 367 -14.58 -26.17 11.52
CA VAL A 367 -15.43 -25.73 12.65
C VAL A 367 -15.65 -26.86 13.67
N LEU A 368 -15.87 -28.09 13.21
CA LEU A 368 -16.00 -29.25 14.08
C LEU A 368 -14.71 -29.48 14.88
N GLY A 369 -13.54 -29.46 14.21
CA GLY A 369 -12.23 -29.61 14.85
C GLY A 369 -11.92 -28.51 15.86
N LEU A 370 -12.18 -27.25 15.51
CA LEU A 370 -12.00 -26.08 16.40
C LEU A 370 -12.92 -26.15 17.63
N SER A 371 -14.21 -26.44 17.43
CA SER A 371 -15.18 -26.55 18.52
C SER A 371 -14.82 -27.68 19.48
N ARG A 372 -14.48 -28.86 18.94
CA ARG A 372 -14.16 -30.04 19.76
C ARG A 372 -12.84 -29.90 20.52
N SER A 373 -11.83 -29.30 19.90
CA SER A 373 -10.53 -29.05 20.52
C SER A 373 -10.54 -27.92 21.55
N LYS A 374 -11.59 -27.09 21.54
CA LYS A 374 -11.66 -25.83 22.31
C LYS A 374 -10.48 -24.90 22.03
N GLY A 375 -9.98 -24.91 20.79
CA GLY A 375 -8.82 -24.13 20.37
C GLY A 375 -7.45 -24.68 20.81
N GLU A 376 -7.38 -25.87 21.43
CA GLU A 376 -6.09 -26.49 21.74
C GLU A 376 -5.39 -26.95 20.47
N PHE A 377 -4.19 -26.41 20.23
CA PHE A 377 -3.46 -26.52 18.97
C PHE A 377 -3.32 -27.95 18.45
N SER A 378 -2.80 -28.89 19.26
CA SER A 378 -2.51 -30.25 18.79
C SER A 378 -3.78 -31.01 18.49
N LYS A 379 -4.79 -30.94 19.36
CA LYS A 379 -6.10 -31.53 19.12
C LYS A 379 -6.78 -30.95 17.90
N ALA A 380 -6.72 -29.63 17.71
CA ALA A 380 -7.40 -28.96 16.59
C ALA A 380 -6.89 -29.48 15.25
N ILE A 381 -5.57 -29.44 15.02
CA ILE A 381 -4.98 -29.88 13.74
C ILE A 381 -5.13 -31.39 13.53
N THR A 382 -4.99 -32.21 14.58
CA THR A 382 -5.07 -33.67 14.44
C THR A 382 -6.50 -34.17 14.21
N LEU A 383 -7.49 -33.60 14.91
CA LEU A 383 -8.91 -33.92 14.70
C LEU A 383 -9.32 -33.55 13.27
N THR A 384 -8.97 -32.34 12.83
CA THR A 384 -9.25 -31.85 11.48
C THR A 384 -8.63 -32.76 10.42
N VAL A 385 -7.33 -33.09 10.51
CA VAL A 385 -6.65 -33.96 9.52
C VAL A 385 -7.22 -35.39 9.53
N MET A 386 -7.54 -35.95 10.69
CA MET A 386 -8.20 -37.27 10.77
C MET A 386 -9.60 -37.28 10.14
N GLY A 387 -10.25 -36.12 10.02
CA GLY A 387 -11.52 -35.97 9.33
C GLY A 387 -11.46 -36.26 7.83
N GLY A 388 -10.28 -36.22 7.20
CA GLY A 388 -10.09 -36.48 5.77
C GLY A 388 -10.39 -35.27 4.89
N TRP A 389 -10.86 -35.53 3.66
CA TRP A 389 -11.03 -34.52 2.60
C TRP A 389 -9.74 -33.79 2.24
N ASP A 390 -9.70 -32.46 2.28
CA ASP A 390 -8.57 -31.65 1.84
C ASP A 390 -7.63 -31.33 3.01
N THR A 391 -6.91 -32.35 3.44
CA THR A 391 -6.31 -32.44 4.79
C THR A 391 -5.23 -31.39 5.09
N ASP A 392 -4.36 -31.10 4.13
CA ASP A 392 -3.34 -30.04 4.23
C ASP A 392 -4.00 -28.67 4.29
N SER A 393 -4.93 -28.41 3.37
CA SER A 393 -5.59 -27.12 3.26
C SER A 393 -6.37 -26.72 4.50
N ILE A 394 -7.32 -27.55 4.96
CA ILE A 394 -8.08 -27.21 6.17
C ILE A 394 -7.21 -27.33 7.44
N GLY A 395 -6.21 -28.22 7.43
CA GLY A 395 -5.20 -28.33 8.48
C GLY A 395 -4.43 -27.02 8.64
N ALA A 396 -4.04 -26.38 7.53
CA ALA A 396 -3.33 -25.12 7.50
C ALA A 396 -4.15 -23.98 8.13
N THR A 397 -5.40 -23.79 7.72
CA THR A 397 -6.27 -22.73 8.26
C THR A 397 -6.58 -22.95 9.75
N VAL A 398 -6.88 -24.18 10.18
CA VAL A 398 -7.08 -24.50 11.60
C VAL A 398 -5.79 -24.27 12.41
N GLY A 399 -4.66 -24.66 11.85
CA GLY A 399 -3.34 -24.43 12.44
C GLY A 399 -3.02 -22.95 12.58
N SER A 400 -3.35 -22.12 11.58
CA SER A 400 -3.21 -20.67 11.64
C SER A 400 -4.00 -20.07 12.81
N ILE A 401 -5.29 -20.41 12.91
CA ILE A 401 -6.19 -19.90 13.94
C ILE A 401 -5.67 -20.26 15.34
N CYS A 402 -5.43 -21.55 15.60
CA CYS A 402 -4.94 -21.99 16.91
C CYS A 402 -3.52 -21.50 17.19
N GLY A 403 -2.70 -21.35 16.16
CA GLY A 403 -1.35 -20.80 16.24
C GLY A 403 -1.35 -19.33 16.66
N ALA A 404 -2.20 -18.49 16.06
CA ALA A 404 -2.40 -17.11 16.47
C ALA A 404 -2.92 -17.02 17.92
N MET A 405 -3.92 -17.83 18.26
CA MET A 405 -4.47 -17.87 19.61
C MET A 405 -3.44 -18.32 20.66
N SER A 406 -2.53 -19.22 20.34
CA SER A 406 -1.54 -19.72 21.31
C SER A 406 -0.24 -18.91 21.33
N GLY A 407 0.18 -18.34 20.20
CA GLY A 407 1.52 -17.78 20.00
C GLY A 407 2.55 -18.87 19.74
N ALA A 408 3.57 -18.58 18.93
CA ALA A 408 4.55 -19.56 18.47
C ALA A 408 5.26 -20.31 19.61
N ARG A 409 5.58 -19.62 20.71
CA ARG A 409 6.24 -20.23 21.89
C ARG A 409 5.42 -21.33 22.55
N ASN A 410 4.10 -21.34 22.36
CA ASN A 410 3.19 -22.32 22.95
C ASN A 410 2.82 -23.45 21.99
N ILE A 411 3.28 -23.41 20.72
CA ILE A 411 3.15 -24.52 19.79
C ILE A 411 4.11 -25.65 20.21
N PRO A 412 3.62 -26.87 20.51
CA PRO A 412 4.46 -27.97 20.96
C PRO A 412 5.62 -28.27 20.01
N SER A 413 6.80 -28.55 20.57
CA SER A 413 8.04 -28.77 19.82
C SER A 413 7.96 -29.89 18.79
N GLN A 414 7.11 -30.90 19.01
CA GLN A 414 6.87 -31.97 18.03
C GLN A 414 6.32 -31.47 16.69
N TRP A 415 5.64 -30.31 16.67
CA TRP A 415 5.13 -29.67 15.47
C TRP A 415 6.09 -28.59 14.95
N SER A 416 6.69 -27.80 15.83
CA SER A 416 7.52 -26.67 15.43
C SER A 416 8.96 -27.03 15.07
N ALA A 417 9.58 -27.98 15.78
CA ALA A 417 10.99 -28.32 15.57
C ALA A 417 11.29 -28.91 14.17
N PRO A 418 10.46 -29.80 13.59
CA PRO A 418 10.71 -30.33 12.24
C PRO A 418 10.63 -29.26 11.14
N ILE A 419 9.81 -28.22 11.33
CA ILE A 419 9.68 -27.08 10.39
C ILE A 419 10.91 -26.17 10.45
N ASP A 420 11.64 -26.16 11.57
CA ASP A 420 12.89 -25.42 11.74
C ASP A 420 12.83 -23.96 11.26
N ASN A 421 11.67 -23.32 11.45
CA ASN A 421 11.37 -21.96 11.03
C ASN A 421 11.57 -21.68 9.51
N ARG A 422 11.71 -22.70 8.64
CA ARG A 422 11.99 -22.54 7.20
C ARG A 422 10.78 -22.89 6.34
N LEU A 423 10.56 -22.11 5.28
CA LEU A 423 9.55 -22.34 4.24
C LEU A 423 10.20 -22.43 2.85
N ALA A 424 10.03 -23.56 2.18
CA ALA A 424 10.28 -23.67 0.74
C ALA A 424 9.09 -23.11 -0.05
N SER A 425 9.37 -22.35 -1.11
CA SER A 425 8.32 -21.76 -1.96
C SER A 425 8.75 -21.75 -3.42
N SER A 426 7.76 -21.86 -4.32
CA SER A 426 7.95 -21.72 -5.76
C SER A 426 7.75 -20.29 -6.26
N ILE A 427 7.41 -19.36 -5.38
CA ILE A 427 7.29 -17.93 -5.70
C ILE A 427 8.70 -17.35 -5.97
N PRO A 428 8.91 -16.63 -7.08
CA PRO A 428 10.21 -16.03 -7.42
C PRO A 428 10.80 -15.22 -6.27
N GLY A 429 12.06 -15.52 -5.92
CA GLY A 429 12.79 -14.83 -4.85
C GLY A 429 12.41 -15.23 -3.42
N CYS A 430 11.53 -16.22 -3.22
CA CYS A 430 10.95 -16.54 -1.92
C CYS A 430 11.26 -17.96 -1.40
N ASN A 431 12.29 -18.62 -1.93
CA ASN A 431 12.65 -19.95 -1.45
C ASN A 431 13.45 -19.88 -0.14
N GLN A 432 13.17 -20.79 0.81
CA GLN A 432 13.82 -20.88 2.12
C GLN A 432 13.61 -19.63 3.01
N LEU A 433 12.42 -19.03 2.95
CA LEU A 433 12.05 -17.91 3.82
C LEU A 433 11.89 -18.36 5.26
N LEU A 434 12.17 -17.46 6.21
CA LEU A 434 11.94 -17.71 7.61
C LEU A 434 10.51 -17.31 8.00
N LEU A 435 9.80 -18.16 8.75
CA LEU A 435 8.44 -17.85 9.22
C LEU A 435 8.44 -16.66 10.18
N THR A 436 9.52 -16.45 10.94
CA THR A 436 9.76 -15.23 11.74
C THR A 436 9.79 -13.96 10.89
N ASP A 437 10.41 -14.01 9.71
CA ASP A 437 10.52 -12.83 8.83
C ASP A 437 9.16 -12.52 8.21
N LEU A 438 8.42 -13.55 7.81
CA LEU A 438 7.03 -13.41 7.34
C LEU A 438 6.13 -12.81 8.43
N ALA A 439 6.29 -13.23 9.68
CA ALA A 439 5.56 -12.67 10.81
C ALA A 439 5.88 -11.19 11.03
N ALA A 440 7.16 -10.80 10.96
CA ALA A 440 7.60 -9.41 11.12
C ALA A 440 7.04 -8.51 9.99
N ARG A 441 7.10 -8.98 8.75
CA ARG A 441 6.54 -8.30 7.58
C ARG A 441 5.02 -8.11 7.71
N THR A 442 4.32 -9.18 8.09
CA THR A 442 2.86 -9.13 8.32
C THR A 442 2.50 -8.12 9.41
N ARG A 443 3.20 -8.13 10.55
CA ARG A 443 2.99 -7.18 11.65
C ARG A 443 3.28 -5.74 11.23
N THR A 444 4.27 -5.52 10.37
CA THR A 444 4.62 -4.19 9.85
C THR A 444 3.47 -3.56 9.07
N LEU A 445 2.71 -4.35 8.30
CA LEU A 445 1.53 -3.87 7.58
C LEU A 445 0.40 -3.37 8.51
N VAL A 446 0.37 -3.88 9.74
CA VAL A 446 -0.59 -3.42 10.77
C VAL A 446 -0.06 -2.18 11.48
N LEU A 447 1.23 -2.13 11.81
CA LEU A 447 1.83 -0.95 12.42
C LEU A 447 1.82 0.27 11.49
N ALA A 448 1.96 0.05 10.18
CA ALA A 448 1.80 1.08 9.16
C ALA A 448 0.36 1.65 9.08
N MET A 449 -0.64 1.07 9.75
CA MET A 449 -1.96 1.70 9.93
C MET A 449 -1.97 2.77 11.01
N ASN A 450 -1.07 2.68 12.00
CA ASN A 450 -0.90 3.70 13.05
C ASN A 450 0.10 4.79 12.63
N SER A 451 0.63 4.73 11.42
CA SER A 451 1.61 5.69 10.89
C SER A 451 1.38 5.83 9.39
N ILE A 452 0.72 6.90 8.95
CA ILE A 452 0.46 7.20 7.52
C ILE A 452 1.77 7.55 6.81
N ILE A 453 2.74 6.64 6.72
CA ILE A 453 3.97 6.87 5.95
C ILE A 453 4.55 5.52 5.50
N PRO A 454 4.79 5.31 4.19
CA PRO A 454 5.61 4.19 3.71
C PRO A 454 7.00 4.29 4.35
N ARG A 455 7.40 3.31 5.17
CA ARG A 455 8.74 3.31 5.79
C ARG A 455 9.82 3.09 4.72
N PRO A 456 11.00 3.70 4.87
CA PRO A 456 12.15 3.37 4.04
C PRO A 456 12.52 1.89 4.24
N LEU A 457 12.91 1.22 3.15
CA LEU A 457 13.50 -0.12 3.21
C LEU A 457 14.66 -0.10 4.23
N HIS A 458 14.77 -1.11 5.08
CA HIS A 458 16.02 -1.43 5.77
C HIS A 458 16.90 -2.19 4.76
N PRO A 459 17.84 -1.52 4.06
CA PRO A 459 18.74 -2.21 3.14
C PRO A 459 19.50 -3.33 3.85
N ALA A 460 19.44 -4.53 3.29
CA ALA A 460 20.07 -5.74 3.82
C ALA A 460 21.61 -5.68 3.84
N SER A 461 22.19 -4.65 3.22
CA SER A 461 23.64 -4.42 3.15
C SER A 461 23.97 -2.93 2.99
N THR A 462 25.17 -2.51 3.42
CA THR A 462 25.67 -1.14 3.20
C THR A 462 25.88 -0.82 1.71
N SER A 463 25.96 -1.83 0.83
CA SER A 463 26.03 -1.63 -0.62
C SER A 463 24.75 -1.03 -1.23
N ASP A 464 23.60 -1.19 -0.57
CA ASP A 464 22.32 -0.68 -1.08
C ASP A 464 22.07 0.79 -0.69
N TRP A 465 22.91 1.37 0.18
CA TRP A 465 22.77 2.74 0.69
C TRP A 465 22.97 3.81 -0.39
N ASP A 466 23.67 3.51 -1.48
CA ASP A 466 23.84 4.43 -2.60
C ASP A 466 22.49 4.86 -3.22
N ASN A 467 21.46 4.01 -3.12
CA ASN A 467 20.13 4.27 -3.65
C ASN A 467 19.16 4.90 -2.65
N ALA A 468 19.53 5.02 -1.37
CA ALA A 468 18.64 5.49 -0.31
C ALA A 468 18.32 6.99 -0.42
N LYS A 469 17.10 7.38 -0.01
CA LYS A 469 16.74 8.79 0.24
C LYS A 469 17.23 9.21 1.63
N VAL A 470 16.83 8.41 2.62
CA VAL A 470 17.26 8.46 4.01
C VAL A 470 17.84 7.09 4.35
N ILE A 471 19.03 7.05 4.94
CA ILE A 471 19.58 5.83 5.55
C ILE A 471 18.96 5.72 6.93
N ALA A 472 18.16 4.68 7.15
CA ALA A 472 17.45 4.48 8.40
C ALA A 472 18.41 4.45 9.61
N GLY A 473 17.92 4.93 10.75
CA GLY A 473 18.60 4.79 12.03
C GLY A 473 18.74 3.33 12.46
N PRO A 474 19.58 3.04 13.46
CA PRO A 474 19.75 1.69 14.00
C PRO A 474 18.45 1.14 14.60
N GLU A 475 18.35 -0.18 14.79
CA GLU A 475 17.19 -0.79 15.45
C GLU A 475 17.12 -0.45 16.94
N SER A 476 18.26 -0.14 17.56
CA SER A 476 18.35 0.34 18.93
C SER A 476 19.45 1.39 19.11
N LEU A 477 19.28 2.30 20.09
CA LEU A 477 20.29 3.30 20.44
C LEU A 477 21.59 2.67 20.98
N ALA A 478 21.56 1.41 21.42
CA ALA A 478 22.75 0.67 21.83
C ALA A 478 23.69 0.37 20.65
N GLU A 479 23.16 0.27 19.43
CA GLU A 479 23.93 -0.01 18.20
C GLU A 479 24.44 1.26 17.50
N ARG A 480 24.07 2.44 18.03
CA ARG A 480 24.40 3.77 17.46
C ARG A 480 25.85 3.91 17.02
N GLN A 481 26.80 3.48 17.86
CA GLN A 481 28.22 3.64 17.54
C GLN A 481 28.63 2.78 16.35
N LYS A 482 28.18 1.52 16.30
CA LYS A 482 28.43 0.62 15.17
C LYS A 482 27.82 1.16 13.88
N TRP A 483 26.59 1.69 13.96
CA TRP A 483 25.89 2.29 12.83
C TRP A 483 26.62 3.51 12.26
N ARG A 484 27.16 4.39 13.12
CA ARG A 484 28.00 5.52 12.69
C ARG A 484 29.29 5.08 12.00
N GLU A 485 29.92 4.03 12.51
CA GLU A 485 31.11 3.44 11.87
C GLU A 485 30.78 2.89 10.47
N ASP A 486 29.60 2.28 10.30
CA ASP A 486 29.13 1.80 9.00
C ASP A 486 28.79 2.96 8.04
N LEU A 487 28.23 4.07 8.54
CA LEU A 487 28.02 5.30 7.76
C LEU A 487 29.32 5.89 7.23
N GLU A 488 30.33 6.03 8.09
CA GLU A 488 31.62 6.59 7.68
C GLU A 488 32.36 5.66 6.70
N LYS A 489 32.29 4.35 6.94
CA LYS A 489 32.81 3.35 6.03
C LYS A 489 32.11 3.42 4.67
N TRP A 490 30.78 3.46 4.63
CA TRP A 490 30.02 3.59 3.40
C TRP A 490 30.39 4.88 2.66
N ARG A 491 30.47 6.01 3.36
CA ARG A 491 30.82 7.31 2.76
C ARG A 491 32.17 7.26 2.07
N THR A 492 33.19 6.72 2.74
CA THR A 492 34.54 6.55 2.19
C THR A 492 34.57 5.60 1.00
N GLU A 493 33.95 4.43 1.12
CA GLU A 493 33.91 3.42 0.05
C GLU A 493 33.14 3.93 -1.17
N SER A 494 32.00 4.60 -0.96
CA SER A 494 31.18 5.16 -2.02
C SER A 494 31.93 6.25 -2.79
N ALA A 495 32.64 7.15 -2.09
CA ALA A 495 33.46 8.20 -2.71
C ALA A 495 34.57 7.61 -3.61
N GLN A 496 35.22 6.53 -3.16
CA GLN A 496 36.20 5.80 -3.96
C GLN A 496 35.57 5.12 -5.17
N ARG A 497 34.43 4.45 -5.01
CA ARG A 497 33.70 3.76 -6.10
C ARG A 497 33.32 4.71 -7.23
N ILE A 498 32.82 5.90 -6.92
CA ILE A 498 32.33 6.85 -7.93
C ILE A 498 33.40 7.83 -8.43
N HIS A 499 34.65 7.70 -7.95
CA HIS A 499 35.72 8.67 -8.20
C HIS A 499 35.29 10.11 -7.89
N TYR A 500 34.73 10.31 -6.70
CA TYR A 500 34.10 11.56 -6.30
C TYR A 500 35.06 12.75 -6.43
N SER A 501 34.52 13.86 -6.95
CA SER A 501 35.16 15.16 -7.02
C SER A 501 34.21 16.19 -6.43
N ASP A 502 34.72 17.04 -5.54
CA ASP A 502 33.94 18.09 -4.91
C ASP A 502 34.08 19.45 -5.62
N ALA A 503 34.63 19.47 -6.84
CA ALA A 503 34.93 20.70 -7.55
C ALA A 503 33.73 21.65 -7.69
N ALA A 504 32.52 21.14 -7.89
CA ALA A 504 31.31 21.96 -7.96
C ALA A 504 30.92 22.61 -6.62
N TYR A 505 31.38 22.05 -5.50
CA TYR A 505 31.16 22.58 -4.16
C TYR A 505 32.26 23.55 -3.70
N ASN A 506 33.34 23.71 -4.49
CA ASN A 506 34.41 24.66 -4.22
C ASN A 506 34.04 26.07 -4.73
N ASN A 507 32.82 26.50 -4.42
CA ASN A 507 32.29 27.82 -4.71
C ASN A 507 32.07 28.57 -3.37
N PRO A 508 32.74 29.71 -3.14
CA PRO A 508 32.56 30.51 -1.92
C PRO A 508 31.09 30.87 -1.65
N GLU A 509 30.27 31.00 -2.70
CA GLU A 509 28.83 31.26 -2.58
C GLU A 509 28.09 30.21 -1.76
N ILE A 510 28.53 28.95 -1.76
CA ILE A 510 27.89 27.89 -0.97
C ILE A 510 28.19 28.07 0.52
N GLU A 511 29.35 28.62 0.87
CA GLU A 511 29.71 28.86 2.26
C GLU A 511 29.13 30.17 2.81
N GLU A 512 29.00 31.17 1.94
CA GLU A 512 28.57 32.52 2.30
C GLU A 512 27.06 32.69 2.24
N ASN A 513 26.36 31.94 1.37
CA ASN A 513 24.92 32.08 1.13
C ASN A 513 24.16 30.77 1.43
N PRO A 514 23.63 30.60 2.65
CA PRO A 514 22.84 29.42 3.01
C PRO A 514 21.57 29.31 2.16
N SER A 515 21.13 28.08 1.87
CA SER A 515 19.95 27.80 1.05
C SER A 515 18.99 26.84 1.75
N TYR A 516 18.43 27.21 2.89
CA TYR A 516 17.51 26.34 3.64
C TYR A 516 16.05 26.47 3.17
N ASN A 517 15.67 27.63 2.63
CA ASN A 517 14.29 27.92 2.21
C ASN A 517 14.21 28.11 0.71
N VAL A 518 13.71 27.12 0.00
CA VAL A 518 13.32 27.26 -1.41
C VAL A 518 11.81 27.13 -1.52
N ALA A 519 11.15 28.01 -2.29
CA ALA A 519 9.71 27.91 -2.51
C ALA A 519 9.39 27.46 -3.94
N VAL A 520 8.34 26.67 -4.11
CA VAL A 520 7.69 26.48 -5.42
C VAL A 520 6.53 27.44 -5.50
N ILE A 521 6.58 28.37 -6.46
CA ILE A 521 5.57 29.40 -6.61
C ILE A 521 5.01 29.36 -8.02
N TRP A 522 3.68 29.31 -8.12
CA TRP A 522 2.96 29.47 -9.36
C TRP A 522 3.18 30.89 -9.90
N LEU A 523 3.50 31.06 -11.19
CA LEU A 523 3.72 32.39 -11.77
C LEU A 523 2.56 33.36 -11.49
N TRP A 524 1.33 32.86 -11.50
CA TRP A 524 0.12 33.65 -11.26
C TRP A 524 -0.44 33.48 -9.84
N ASP A 525 0.41 33.14 -8.86
CA ASP A 525 0.03 33.17 -7.45
C ASP A 525 -0.43 34.59 -7.06
N GLU A 526 -1.53 34.73 -6.32
CA GLU A 526 -2.13 36.03 -5.99
C GLU A 526 -1.22 36.93 -5.11
N ILE A 527 -0.23 36.34 -4.44
CA ILE A 527 0.79 37.10 -3.72
C ILE A 527 1.87 37.61 -4.69
N LEU A 528 2.20 36.80 -5.71
CA LEU A 528 3.23 37.13 -6.70
C LEU A 528 2.72 37.99 -7.87
N PHE A 529 1.44 37.89 -8.24
CA PHE A 529 0.83 38.54 -9.40
C PHE A 529 -0.46 39.27 -9.04
N ASP A 530 -0.55 40.55 -9.38
CA ASP A 530 -1.72 41.37 -9.18
C ASP A 530 -2.62 41.32 -10.43
N PHE A 531 -3.77 40.64 -10.31
CA PHE A 531 -4.70 40.47 -11.43
C PHE A 531 -5.42 41.77 -11.84
N THR A 532 -5.44 42.80 -10.99
CA THR A 532 -6.06 44.09 -11.34
C THR A 532 -5.13 44.92 -12.21
N THR A 533 -3.86 45.01 -11.83
CA THR A 533 -2.87 45.79 -12.60
C THR A 533 -2.19 44.97 -13.69
N GLN A 534 -2.31 43.64 -13.65
CA GLN A 534 -1.61 42.69 -14.53
C GLN A 534 -0.08 42.78 -14.38
N GLU A 535 0.40 43.00 -13.16
CA GLU A 535 1.82 43.17 -12.83
C GLU A 535 2.28 42.20 -11.75
N PHE A 536 3.55 41.79 -11.82
CA PHE A 536 4.18 41.05 -10.75
C PHE A 536 4.48 41.93 -9.53
N THR A 537 4.21 41.40 -8.35
CA THR A 537 4.40 42.04 -7.04
C THR A 537 5.34 41.22 -6.14
N PRO A 538 6.61 41.00 -6.53
CA PRO A 538 7.56 40.20 -5.73
C PRO A 538 7.77 40.75 -4.33
N GLU A 539 7.58 42.04 -4.10
CA GLU A 539 7.70 42.67 -2.78
C GLU A 539 6.66 42.11 -1.78
N LYS A 540 5.45 41.76 -2.25
CA LYS A 540 4.42 41.11 -1.42
C LYS A 540 4.85 39.70 -1.04
N LEU A 541 5.39 38.93 -1.98
CA LEU A 541 5.90 37.57 -1.73
C LEU A 541 7.08 37.57 -0.75
N ILE A 542 8.01 38.51 -0.92
CA ILE A 542 9.16 38.69 -0.01
C ILE A 542 8.68 38.99 1.41
N ALA A 543 7.69 39.88 1.55
CA ALA A 543 7.12 40.22 2.85
C ALA A 543 6.39 39.02 3.50
N ASP A 544 5.59 38.28 2.74
CA ASP A 544 4.89 37.09 3.25
C ASP A 544 5.87 35.99 3.70
N SER A 545 6.94 35.77 2.93
CA SER A 545 7.93 34.74 3.23
C SER A 545 8.67 34.92 4.57
N GLN A 546 8.63 36.11 5.17
CA GLN A 546 9.27 36.37 6.47
C GLN A 546 8.71 35.49 7.59
N LYS A 547 7.45 35.01 7.46
CA LYS A 547 6.86 34.04 8.39
C LYS A 547 7.61 32.71 8.45
N PHE A 548 8.39 32.37 7.42
CA PHE A 548 9.30 31.22 7.38
C PHE A 548 10.78 31.59 7.56
N GLY A 549 11.07 32.87 7.80
CA GLY A 549 12.43 33.42 7.89
C GLY A 549 12.96 33.96 6.56
N GLY A 550 12.11 34.13 5.54
CA GLY A 550 12.53 34.60 4.21
C GLY A 550 13.03 33.46 3.32
N LEU A 551 12.98 33.68 2.00
CA LEU A 551 13.41 32.71 0.98
C LEU A 551 14.88 32.90 0.61
N ASP A 552 15.57 31.79 0.37
CA ASP A 552 16.89 31.75 -0.26
C ASP A 552 16.79 31.48 -1.76
N GLY A 553 15.70 30.84 -2.20
CA GLY A 553 15.41 30.64 -3.61
C GLY A 553 13.94 30.37 -3.93
N ILE A 554 13.62 30.42 -5.21
CA ILE A 554 12.26 30.24 -5.73
C ILE A 554 12.29 29.51 -7.07
N ILE A 555 11.44 28.50 -7.21
CA ILE A 555 11.17 27.81 -8.46
C ILE A 555 9.92 28.44 -9.06
N LEU A 556 10.08 29.09 -10.22
CA LEU A 556 8.96 29.71 -10.93
C LEU A 556 8.24 28.65 -11.76
N TRP A 557 7.16 28.12 -11.20
CA TRP A 557 6.36 27.07 -11.82
C TRP A 557 5.25 27.69 -12.69
N HIS A 558 5.05 27.14 -13.89
CA HIS A 558 4.23 27.77 -14.94
C HIS A 558 3.36 26.80 -15.75
N ALA A 559 3.76 25.52 -15.85
CA ALA A 559 3.14 24.56 -16.77
C ALA A 559 1.88 23.92 -16.17
N TYR A 560 2.01 23.01 -15.21
CA TYR A 560 0.85 22.28 -14.66
C TYR A 560 0.13 23.10 -13.57
N PRO A 561 -1.21 23.22 -13.57
CA PRO A 561 -2.16 22.40 -14.33
C PRO A 561 -2.60 22.98 -15.70
N VAL A 562 -2.11 24.13 -16.15
CA VAL A 562 -2.64 24.83 -17.34
C VAL A 562 -1.99 24.45 -18.68
N ILE A 563 -0.91 23.68 -18.65
CA ILE A 563 -0.17 23.29 -19.86
C ILE A 563 -1.06 22.44 -20.77
N GLY A 564 -1.18 22.88 -22.03
CA GLY A 564 -2.05 22.26 -23.02
C GLY A 564 -3.49 22.78 -23.07
N ILE A 565 -3.85 23.80 -22.26
CA ILE A 565 -5.10 24.57 -22.44
C ILE A 565 -5.06 25.37 -23.76
N ASP A 566 -3.89 25.87 -24.13
CA ASP A 566 -3.64 26.51 -25.42
C ASP A 566 -2.41 25.89 -26.13
N SER A 567 -1.96 26.53 -27.21
CA SER A 567 -0.87 26.01 -28.03
C SER A 567 0.54 26.16 -27.44
N ARG A 568 0.70 26.84 -26.30
CA ARG A 568 2.00 27.10 -25.68
C ARG A 568 2.61 25.84 -25.07
N ASN A 569 3.90 25.65 -25.29
CA ASN A 569 4.72 24.65 -24.59
C ASN A 569 5.31 25.23 -23.29
N GLN A 570 6.04 24.41 -22.52
CA GLN A 570 6.69 24.86 -21.27
C GLN A 570 7.62 26.08 -21.47
N PHE A 571 8.26 26.21 -22.64
CA PHE A 571 9.19 27.29 -22.93
C PHE A 571 8.49 28.58 -23.38
N ASP A 572 7.41 28.46 -24.14
CA ASP A 572 6.54 29.57 -24.54
C ASP A 572 6.01 30.32 -23.31
N PHE A 573 5.66 29.60 -22.24
CA PHE A 573 5.25 30.22 -20.96
C PHE A 573 6.32 31.12 -20.35
N TYR A 574 7.61 30.85 -20.52
CA TYR A 574 8.66 31.79 -20.12
C TYR A 574 8.85 32.92 -21.14
N ASN A 575 8.79 32.60 -22.44
CA ASN A 575 9.07 33.56 -23.50
C ASN A 575 8.01 34.65 -23.66
N ASP A 576 6.74 34.32 -23.37
CA ASP A 576 5.58 35.16 -23.68
C ASP A 576 5.03 35.92 -22.46
N VAL A 577 5.45 35.59 -21.24
CA VAL A 577 4.95 36.24 -20.02
C VAL A 577 5.53 37.65 -19.86
N PRO A 578 4.70 38.71 -19.94
CA PRO A 578 5.18 40.08 -19.80
C PRO A 578 5.74 40.33 -18.39
N GLY A 579 6.85 41.07 -18.30
CA GLY A 579 7.45 41.46 -17.03
C GLY A 579 8.30 40.39 -16.32
N LEU A 580 8.44 39.18 -16.87
CA LEU A 580 9.20 38.09 -16.26
C LEU A 580 10.66 38.47 -15.95
N ALA A 581 11.36 39.11 -16.89
CA ALA A 581 12.75 39.56 -16.68
C ALA A 581 12.86 40.54 -15.49
N GLN A 582 11.88 41.44 -15.34
CA GLN A 582 11.85 42.41 -14.25
C GLN A 582 11.53 41.73 -12.91
N LEU A 583 10.66 40.72 -12.91
CA LEU A 583 10.38 39.88 -11.75
C LEU A 583 11.66 39.19 -11.25
N ILE A 584 12.34 38.46 -12.15
CA ILE A 584 13.58 37.71 -11.83
C ILE A 584 14.63 38.66 -11.25
N PHE A 585 14.86 39.80 -11.91
CA PHE A 585 15.81 40.81 -11.45
C PHE A 585 15.47 41.36 -10.06
N LYS A 586 14.19 41.61 -9.76
CA LYS A 586 13.77 42.10 -8.43
C LYS A 586 13.99 41.06 -7.34
N LEU A 587 13.69 39.79 -7.60
CA LEU A 587 13.93 38.69 -6.67
C LEU A 587 15.44 38.52 -6.41
N GLN A 588 16.25 38.53 -7.46
CA GLN A 588 17.72 38.43 -7.36
C GLN A 588 18.33 39.60 -6.59
N ASN A 589 17.86 40.84 -6.81
CA ASN A 589 18.31 42.00 -6.04
C ASN A 589 17.92 41.93 -4.55
N ALA A 590 16.89 41.15 -4.21
CA ALA A 590 16.52 40.86 -2.84
C ALA A 590 17.32 39.68 -2.23
N GLY A 591 18.28 39.12 -2.98
CA GLY A 591 19.11 37.98 -2.55
C GLY A 591 18.48 36.61 -2.77
N ILE A 592 17.37 36.52 -3.53
CA ILE A 592 16.65 35.27 -3.77
C ILE A 592 17.07 34.68 -5.12
N LYS A 593 17.61 33.46 -5.10
CA LYS A 593 17.95 32.74 -6.34
C LYS A 593 16.69 32.29 -7.08
N VAL A 594 16.67 32.44 -8.39
CA VAL A 594 15.49 32.08 -9.21
C VAL A 594 15.81 30.89 -10.10
N TYR A 595 15.04 29.82 -9.93
CA TYR A 595 15.18 28.57 -10.66
C TYR A 595 14.13 28.46 -11.76
N LEU A 596 14.59 28.11 -12.96
CA LEU A 596 13.74 27.68 -14.06
C LEU A 596 13.22 26.28 -13.76
N ASN A 597 11.94 26.05 -13.97
CA ASN A 597 11.35 24.71 -13.91
C ASN A 597 11.40 24.05 -15.29
N TYR A 598 12.05 22.90 -15.40
CA TYR A 598 12.05 22.08 -16.61
C TYR A 598 11.16 20.86 -16.41
N ASN A 599 10.18 20.68 -17.30
CA ASN A 599 9.23 19.57 -17.28
C ASN A 599 9.57 18.57 -18.41
N PRO A 600 10.38 17.53 -18.14
CA PRO A 600 10.82 16.58 -19.18
C PRO A 600 9.68 15.74 -19.75
N TRP A 601 8.59 15.59 -18.99
CA TRP A 601 7.38 14.88 -19.40
C TRP A 601 6.51 15.66 -20.39
N ASP A 602 6.80 16.96 -20.63
CA ASP A 602 6.15 17.71 -21.70
C ASP A 602 6.74 17.31 -23.06
N LYS A 603 6.28 16.16 -23.55
CA LYS A 603 6.62 15.60 -24.87
C LYS A 603 5.55 15.87 -25.92
N TRP A 604 4.54 16.68 -25.59
CA TRP A 604 3.23 16.58 -26.23
C TRP A 604 2.69 17.91 -26.75
N THR A 605 3.09 19.02 -26.11
CA THR A 605 2.89 20.36 -26.66
C THR A 605 3.79 20.54 -27.89
N LYS A 606 3.72 21.71 -28.53
CA LYS A 606 4.60 22.05 -29.65
C LYS A 606 6.06 21.85 -29.21
N ARG A 607 6.82 21.04 -29.93
CA ARG A 607 8.25 20.84 -29.64
C ARG A 607 9.07 21.93 -30.33
N GLU A 608 10.10 22.41 -29.64
CA GLU A 608 11.12 23.26 -30.25
C GLU A 608 11.84 22.49 -31.37
N GLU A 609 12.33 23.22 -32.37
CA GLU A 609 13.16 22.62 -33.44
C GLU A 609 14.51 22.12 -32.88
N GLU A 610 14.98 22.75 -31.81
CA GLU A 610 16.19 22.39 -31.09
C GLU A 610 15.92 21.46 -29.89
N ALA A 611 16.98 20.87 -29.36
CA ALA A 611 16.88 20.00 -28.19
C ALA A 611 16.58 20.81 -26.91
N ASP A 612 15.86 20.22 -25.96
CA ASP A 612 15.38 20.90 -24.73
C ASP A 612 16.52 21.60 -23.97
N GLN A 613 17.70 20.97 -23.88
CA GLN A 613 18.85 21.56 -23.20
C GLN A 613 19.39 22.84 -23.86
N VAL A 614 19.17 23.01 -25.17
CA VAL A 614 19.54 24.23 -25.90
C VAL A 614 18.48 25.31 -25.67
N ALA A 615 17.19 24.94 -25.70
CA ALA A 615 16.10 25.85 -25.35
C ALA A 615 16.22 26.37 -23.91
N ILE A 616 16.56 25.51 -22.95
CA ILE A 616 16.86 25.90 -21.56
C ILE A 616 18.04 26.89 -21.52
N ALA A 617 19.12 26.63 -22.26
CA ALA A 617 20.26 27.53 -22.33
C ALA A 617 19.88 28.91 -22.89
N HIS A 618 19.02 28.98 -23.92
CA HIS A 618 18.50 30.23 -24.46
C HIS A 618 17.63 31.00 -23.46
N ILE A 619 16.78 30.31 -22.69
CA ILE A 619 15.96 30.95 -21.65
C ILE A 619 16.84 31.48 -20.52
N ILE A 620 17.85 30.72 -20.09
CA ILE A 620 18.83 31.17 -19.09
C ILE A 620 19.60 32.39 -19.60
N GLU A 621 20.07 32.39 -20.86
CA GLU A 621 20.77 33.53 -21.45
C GLU A 621 19.89 34.78 -21.47
N ARG A 622 18.61 34.60 -21.85
CA ARG A 622 17.65 35.70 -22.01
C ARG A 622 17.21 36.31 -20.68
N PHE A 623 16.95 35.48 -19.66
CA PHE A 623 16.33 35.91 -18.41
C PHE A 623 17.25 35.88 -17.20
N ASN A 624 18.46 35.33 -17.35
CA ASN A 624 19.46 35.19 -16.28
C ASN A 624 18.97 34.38 -15.06
N PHE A 625 18.27 33.26 -15.29
CA PHE A 625 17.96 32.32 -14.21
C PHE A 625 19.24 31.83 -13.50
N ASP A 626 19.17 31.59 -12.20
CA ASP A 626 20.30 31.13 -11.37
C ASP A 626 20.50 29.63 -11.43
N GLY A 627 19.44 28.89 -11.78
CA GLY A 627 19.50 27.45 -11.89
C GLY A 627 18.32 26.83 -12.61
N VAL A 628 18.39 25.50 -12.73
CA VAL A 628 17.36 24.66 -13.36
C VAL A 628 16.92 23.61 -12.36
N PHE A 629 15.61 23.53 -12.20
CA PHE A 629 14.93 22.49 -11.46
C PHE A 629 14.44 21.42 -12.43
N LEU A 630 14.84 20.17 -12.20
CA LEU A 630 14.57 19.04 -13.08
C LEU A 630 13.38 18.25 -12.53
N ASP A 631 12.17 18.66 -12.90
CA ASP A 631 10.94 17.99 -12.46
C ASP A 631 10.93 16.52 -12.95
N THR A 632 10.56 15.58 -12.07
CA THR A 632 10.57 14.12 -12.27
C THR A 632 11.92 13.47 -12.61
N MET A 633 12.99 14.25 -12.73
CA MET A 633 14.33 13.80 -13.09
C MET A 633 15.26 13.87 -11.87
N LYS A 634 15.90 12.75 -11.54
CA LYS A 634 16.86 12.67 -10.42
C LYS A 634 18.13 13.47 -10.65
N SER A 635 18.52 13.59 -11.91
CA SER A 635 19.75 14.25 -12.37
C SER A 635 19.74 14.36 -13.89
N ALA A 636 20.61 15.23 -14.42
CA ALA A 636 20.93 15.33 -15.84
C ALA A 636 22.35 14.78 -16.09
N ASP A 637 22.62 14.25 -17.29
CA ASP A 637 23.96 13.83 -17.70
C ASP A 637 24.80 15.00 -18.22
N LYS A 638 26.08 14.75 -18.54
CA LYS A 638 27.01 15.79 -19.01
C LYS A 638 26.62 16.38 -20.35
N ASP A 639 26.02 15.60 -21.24
CA ASP A 639 25.65 16.03 -22.59
C ASP A 639 24.42 16.94 -22.55
N PHE A 640 23.47 16.63 -21.66
CA PHE A 640 22.35 17.51 -21.34
C PHE A 640 22.83 18.82 -20.71
N MET A 641 23.81 18.75 -19.81
CA MET A 641 24.32 19.92 -19.10
C MET A 641 25.22 20.84 -19.94
N ALA A 642 25.88 20.32 -20.98
CA ALA A 642 26.91 21.06 -21.71
C ALA A 642 26.42 22.38 -22.36
N PRO A 643 25.26 22.46 -23.04
CA PRO A 643 24.75 23.72 -23.59
C PRO A 643 24.41 24.74 -22.51
N ILE A 644 23.87 24.27 -21.38
CA ILE A 644 23.48 25.10 -20.24
C ILE A 644 24.72 25.73 -19.60
N LEU A 645 25.72 24.90 -19.28
CA LEU A 645 26.98 25.33 -18.66
C LEU A 645 27.80 26.27 -19.56
N LYS A 646 27.62 26.19 -20.88
CA LYS A 646 28.27 27.10 -21.82
C LYS A 646 27.78 28.54 -21.66
N VAL A 647 26.50 28.73 -21.37
CA VAL A 647 25.88 30.04 -21.16
C VAL A 647 26.06 30.50 -19.73
N LYS A 648 25.88 29.60 -18.75
CA LYS A 648 25.99 29.91 -17.32
C LYS A 648 26.82 28.83 -16.59
N PRO A 649 28.15 29.02 -16.47
CA PRO A 649 29.04 28.03 -15.86
C PRO A 649 28.78 27.76 -14.37
N ASP A 650 28.16 28.71 -13.67
CA ASP A 650 27.81 28.67 -12.25
C ASP A 650 26.34 28.30 -12.00
N VAL A 651 25.64 27.79 -13.02
CA VAL A 651 24.23 27.37 -12.92
C VAL A 651 24.05 26.30 -11.85
N VAL A 652 23.01 26.46 -11.04
CA VAL A 652 22.63 25.47 -10.03
C VAL A 652 21.66 24.47 -10.63
N ILE A 653 21.87 23.17 -10.43
CA ILE A 653 20.97 22.12 -10.90
C ILE A 653 20.41 21.35 -9.71
N GLY A 654 19.08 21.29 -9.63
CA GLY A 654 18.35 20.56 -8.61
C GLY A 654 17.49 19.45 -9.23
N GLY A 655 17.82 18.19 -8.93
CA GLY A 655 17.02 17.03 -9.33
C GLY A 655 15.95 16.66 -8.30
N GLU A 656 14.91 15.95 -8.74
CA GLU A 656 13.83 15.44 -7.88
C GLU A 656 14.12 14.05 -7.31
N GLY A 657 13.79 13.85 -6.03
CA GLY A 657 13.77 12.55 -5.37
C GLY A 657 15.11 12.18 -4.75
N ASN A 658 15.75 11.13 -5.26
CA ASN A 658 17.08 10.72 -4.83
C ASN A 658 18.11 11.02 -5.93
N VAL A 659 18.86 12.11 -5.78
CA VAL A 659 19.99 12.41 -6.66
C VAL A 659 20.90 11.19 -6.74
N GLN A 660 21.27 10.78 -7.97
CA GLN A 660 22.12 9.61 -8.16
C GLN A 660 23.47 9.82 -7.48
N GLN A 661 24.02 8.77 -6.86
CA GLN A 661 25.24 8.86 -6.05
C GLN A 661 26.42 9.44 -6.85
N GLU A 662 26.57 8.99 -8.09
CA GLU A 662 27.57 9.45 -9.06
C GLU A 662 27.35 10.88 -9.61
N ARG A 663 26.18 11.48 -9.35
CA ARG A 663 25.81 12.84 -9.80
C ARG A 663 25.85 13.87 -8.68
N ILE A 664 26.09 13.47 -7.43
CA ILE A 664 26.27 14.42 -6.32
C ILE A 664 27.40 15.41 -6.63
N CYS A 665 28.43 15.00 -7.37
CA CYS A 665 29.58 15.84 -7.72
C CYS A 665 29.26 17.06 -8.60
N ASP A 666 28.12 17.09 -9.30
CA ASP A 666 27.74 18.19 -10.20
C ASP A 666 26.28 18.64 -10.09
N HIS A 667 25.52 18.07 -9.14
CA HIS A 667 24.20 18.54 -8.73
C HIS A 667 24.30 18.99 -7.27
N ILE A 668 24.54 20.28 -7.05
CA ILE A 668 24.88 20.80 -5.71
C ILE A 668 23.67 20.93 -4.76
N MET A 669 22.47 20.71 -5.27
CA MET A 669 21.24 20.63 -4.49
C MET A 669 20.27 19.60 -5.04
N SER A 670 19.27 19.22 -4.26
CA SER A 670 18.19 18.34 -4.71
C SER A 670 16.88 18.60 -3.96
N TRP A 671 15.78 18.17 -4.58
CA TRP A 671 14.45 18.21 -4.00
C TRP A 671 14.09 16.84 -3.41
N GLY A 672 13.90 16.80 -2.09
CA GLY A 672 13.45 15.62 -1.36
C GLY A 672 11.93 15.43 -1.32
N GLN A 673 11.33 14.91 -2.40
CA GLN A 673 9.89 14.58 -2.40
C GLN A 673 9.60 13.22 -1.72
N ARG A 674 8.62 13.19 -0.81
CA ARG A 674 8.18 11.99 -0.04
C ARG A 674 9.30 11.32 0.74
N PHE A 675 10.02 12.08 1.57
CA PHE A 675 11.01 11.51 2.48
C PHE A 675 10.30 11.04 3.76
N SER A 676 10.51 9.78 4.10
CA SER A 676 10.01 9.14 5.32
C SER A 676 11.21 8.69 6.14
N ASP A 677 11.10 8.89 7.45
CA ASP A 677 12.15 8.55 8.40
C ASP A 677 11.76 7.29 9.18
N SER A 678 12.74 6.64 9.82
CA SER A 678 12.55 5.51 10.72
C SER A 678 12.12 5.96 12.13
N GLU A 679 11.78 5.01 13.02
CA GLU A 679 11.44 5.30 14.42
C GLU A 679 12.58 6.04 15.13
N ILE A 680 13.76 5.41 15.16
CA ILE A 680 15.01 6.10 15.49
C ILE A 680 15.44 6.88 14.23
N PRO A 681 15.64 8.21 14.31
CA PRO A 681 15.95 9.03 13.14
C PRO A 681 17.19 8.58 12.37
N GLY A 682 17.08 8.57 11.05
CA GLY A 682 18.16 8.28 10.12
C GLY A 682 18.92 9.52 9.64
N VAL A 683 19.76 9.33 8.62
CA VAL A 683 20.47 10.42 7.93
C VAL A 683 20.03 10.58 6.48
N VAL A 684 19.88 11.82 6.01
CA VAL A 684 19.66 12.16 4.60
C VAL A 684 20.94 11.82 3.83
N ARG A 685 20.87 10.80 2.98
CA ARG A 685 22.04 10.18 2.33
C ARG A 685 22.94 11.20 1.61
N ALA A 686 22.34 12.06 0.78
CA ALA A 686 23.10 13.04 -0.01
C ALA A 686 23.83 14.06 0.87
N LYS A 687 23.15 14.54 1.93
CA LYS A 687 23.70 15.47 2.92
C LYS A 687 24.80 14.84 3.76
N TYR A 688 24.67 13.57 4.15
CA TYR A 688 25.71 12.87 4.89
C TYR A 688 26.94 12.60 4.03
N PHE A 689 26.74 12.24 2.76
CA PHE A 689 27.83 12.01 1.82
C PHE A 689 28.62 13.29 1.52
N GLU A 690 27.92 14.37 1.19
CA GLU A 690 28.48 15.70 0.95
C GLU A 690 27.72 16.73 1.80
N PRO A 691 28.27 17.13 2.97
CA PRO A 691 27.64 18.07 3.89
C PRO A 691 27.27 19.42 3.28
N ARG A 692 27.92 19.85 2.19
CA ARG A 692 27.55 21.07 1.46
C ARG A 692 26.34 20.89 0.55
N HIS A 693 25.95 19.65 0.22
CA HIS A 693 24.78 19.37 -0.62
C HIS A 693 23.49 19.67 0.14
N MET A 694 22.72 20.62 -0.40
CA MET A 694 21.49 21.05 0.23
C MET A 694 20.28 20.31 -0.34
N VAL A 695 19.50 19.70 0.55
CA VAL A 695 18.26 18.99 0.20
C VAL A 695 17.07 19.79 0.72
N HIS A 696 16.11 20.08 -0.14
CA HIS A 696 14.85 20.77 0.24
C HIS A 696 13.72 19.76 0.32
N GLN A 697 13.21 19.51 1.51
CA GLN A 697 12.20 18.47 1.74
C GLN A 697 10.78 18.99 1.52
N THR A 698 9.90 18.17 0.93
CA THR A 698 8.44 18.43 0.96
C THR A 698 7.60 17.15 0.91
N ARG A 699 6.49 17.16 1.64
CA ARG A 699 5.30 16.31 1.45
C ARG A 699 4.10 17.18 1.10
N ARG A 700 4.10 17.71 -0.13
CA ARG A 700 3.15 18.73 -0.64
C ARG A 700 1.66 18.60 -0.25
N TRP A 701 1.12 17.39 -0.05
CA TRP A 701 -0.31 17.21 0.30
C TRP A 701 -0.57 17.05 1.80
N ASN A 702 0.46 16.99 2.63
CA ASN A 702 0.33 16.92 4.07
C ASN A 702 0.08 18.33 4.63
N ARG A 703 -0.88 18.45 5.55
CA ARG A 703 -1.09 19.69 6.29
C ARG A 703 -0.07 19.90 7.40
N SER A 704 0.29 18.84 8.14
CA SER A 704 1.37 18.93 9.13
C SER A 704 2.71 18.57 8.49
N HIS A 705 3.70 19.41 8.76
CA HIS A 705 5.07 19.33 8.27
C HIS A 705 6.07 18.90 9.34
N ILE A 706 5.61 18.56 10.55
CA ILE A 706 6.46 18.22 11.71
C ILE A 706 7.52 17.18 11.39
N ASP A 707 7.18 16.10 10.67
CA ASP A 707 8.15 15.06 10.35
C ASP A 707 9.26 15.57 9.42
N GLU A 708 8.92 16.46 8.49
CA GLU A 708 9.86 17.08 7.56
C GLU A 708 10.76 18.07 8.31
N LEU A 709 10.18 18.83 9.23
CA LEU A 709 10.92 19.73 10.13
C LEU A 709 11.90 18.95 11.00
N HIS A 710 11.48 17.86 11.63
CA HIS A 710 12.36 17.01 12.44
C HIS A 710 13.52 16.45 11.63
N LEU A 711 13.23 15.92 10.44
CA LEU A 711 14.26 15.38 9.56
C LEU A 711 15.22 16.48 9.10
N ALA A 712 14.71 17.67 8.73
CA ALA A 712 15.53 18.81 8.36
C ALA A 712 16.43 19.30 9.52
N TRP A 713 15.89 19.33 10.74
CA TRP A 713 16.58 19.78 11.94
C TRP A 713 17.77 18.87 12.31
N LEU A 714 17.55 17.56 12.33
CA LEU A 714 18.59 16.60 12.69
C LEU A 714 19.68 16.46 11.62
N ASN A 715 19.39 16.82 10.37
CA ASN A 715 20.31 16.65 9.25
C ASN A 715 20.94 17.96 8.76
N GLY A 716 20.50 19.11 9.28
CA GLY A 716 20.95 20.41 8.79
C GLY A 716 20.60 20.62 7.31
N THR A 717 19.41 20.20 6.89
CA THR A 717 18.87 20.39 5.53
C THR A 717 17.80 21.48 5.49
N GLY A 718 17.28 21.77 4.30
CA GLY A 718 16.26 22.78 4.06
C GLY A 718 14.85 22.22 3.84
N MET A 719 13.91 23.14 3.66
CA MET A 719 12.52 22.89 3.32
C MET A 719 12.21 23.44 1.93
N LEU A 720 11.40 22.70 1.18
CA LEU A 720 10.73 23.21 0.00
C LEU A 720 9.34 23.72 0.42
N VAL A 721 9.21 25.04 0.57
CA VAL A 721 7.98 25.70 0.99
C VAL A 721 6.99 25.71 -0.17
N TRP A 722 5.84 25.06 0.01
CA TRP A 722 4.83 24.95 -1.03
C TRP A 722 3.42 25.00 -0.44
N GLU A 723 2.92 26.21 -0.22
CA GLU A 723 1.62 26.41 0.44
C GLU A 723 0.43 26.30 -0.54
N VAL A 724 0.64 26.65 -1.82
CA VAL A 724 -0.35 26.57 -2.90
C VAL A 724 0.06 25.49 -3.90
N VAL A 725 -0.44 24.28 -3.69
CA VAL A 725 -0.11 23.12 -4.53
C VAL A 725 -1.07 23.06 -5.71
N PHE A 726 -0.57 23.45 -6.89
CA PHE A 726 -1.33 23.45 -8.14
C PHE A 726 -2.68 24.20 -8.03
N GLY A 727 -2.68 25.35 -7.34
CA GLY A 727 -3.87 26.16 -7.10
C GLY A 727 -4.69 25.76 -5.86
N SER A 728 -4.38 24.63 -5.21
CA SER A 728 -5.01 24.21 -3.96
C SER A 728 -4.22 24.71 -2.74
N TRP A 729 -4.88 25.41 -1.82
CA TRP A 729 -4.25 25.85 -0.57
C TRP A 729 -4.12 24.69 0.42
N VAL A 730 -2.88 24.30 0.71
CA VAL A 730 -2.57 23.31 1.76
C VAL A 730 -2.22 24.02 3.07
N GLY A 731 -1.40 25.09 2.98
CA GLY A 731 -1.08 26.02 4.07
C GLY A 731 -0.31 25.41 5.24
N TRP A 732 0.19 26.29 6.12
CA TRP A 732 0.86 25.94 7.37
C TRP A 732 0.08 26.53 8.55
N ASN A 733 0.09 25.85 9.71
CA ASN A 733 -0.36 26.48 10.95
C ASN A 733 0.73 27.41 11.51
N GLU A 734 0.33 28.37 12.36
CA GLU A 734 1.25 29.38 12.90
C GLU A 734 2.39 28.76 13.73
N ARG A 735 2.10 27.68 14.47
CA ARG A 735 3.08 26.95 15.26
C ARG A 735 4.19 26.35 14.40
N GLU A 736 3.85 25.64 13.33
CA GLU A 736 4.83 25.00 12.45
C GLU A 736 5.60 26.03 11.61
N ALA A 737 4.94 27.08 11.13
CA ALA A 737 5.62 28.17 10.41
C ALA A 737 6.62 28.90 11.33
N SER A 738 6.22 29.22 12.56
CA SER A 738 7.10 29.85 13.56
C SER A 738 8.21 28.91 14.02
N MET A 739 7.91 27.61 14.18
CA MET A 739 8.92 26.59 14.50
C MET A 739 9.99 26.57 13.42
N TRP A 740 9.60 26.52 12.15
CA TRP A 740 10.56 26.54 11.04
C TRP A 740 11.32 27.87 10.96
N HIS A 741 10.67 29.02 11.15
CA HIS A 741 11.32 30.32 11.20
C HIS A 741 12.44 30.37 12.25
N GLU A 742 12.17 29.89 13.46
CA GLU A 742 13.17 29.85 14.54
C GLU A 742 14.28 28.83 14.23
N MET A 743 13.93 27.66 13.70
CA MET A 743 14.89 26.64 13.27
C MET A 743 15.84 27.17 12.19
N VAL A 744 15.31 27.73 11.11
CA VAL A 744 16.14 28.23 10.00
C VAL A 744 17.01 29.41 10.44
N THR A 745 16.53 30.23 11.39
CA THR A 745 17.34 31.30 11.98
C THR A 745 18.58 30.73 12.68
N VAL A 746 18.42 29.67 13.48
CA VAL A 746 19.54 28.97 14.12
C VAL A 746 20.44 28.30 13.07
N LEU A 747 19.87 27.60 12.08
CA LEU A 747 20.67 26.96 11.02
C LEU A 747 21.52 27.97 10.24
N ARG A 748 20.98 29.15 9.91
CA ARG A 748 21.73 30.21 9.23
C ARG A 748 22.85 30.79 10.11
N GLN A 749 22.59 31.05 11.40
CA GLN A 749 23.61 31.52 12.33
C GLN A 749 24.78 30.52 12.49
N HIS A 750 24.47 29.23 12.39
CA HIS A 750 25.42 28.13 12.54
C HIS A 750 25.77 27.44 11.22
N HIS A 751 25.54 28.10 10.07
CA HIS A 751 25.60 27.46 8.75
C HIS A 751 26.91 26.72 8.52
N ARG A 752 28.05 27.35 8.85
CA ARG A 752 29.40 26.77 8.73
C ARG A 752 29.54 25.44 9.49
N LEU A 753 28.90 25.28 10.66
CA LEU A 753 28.93 24.01 11.40
C LEU A 753 28.25 22.90 10.60
N THR A 754 27.13 23.20 9.94
CA THR A 754 26.32 22.20 9.22
C THR A 754 26.87 21.77 7.86
N ILE A 755 27.88 22.48 7.33
CA ILE A 755 28.49 22.18 6.02
C ILE A 755 29.99 21.86 6.09
N LYS A 756 30.68 22.24 7.17
CA LYS A 756 32.11 21.98 7.38
C LYS A 756 32.45 21.26 8.68
N GLY A 757 31.55 21.31 9.66
CA GLY A 757 31.77 20.67 10.95
C GLY A 757 31.74 19.16 10.85
N GLU A 758 32.31 18.52 11.87
CA GLU A 758 32.06 17.10 12.13
C GLU A 758 30.59 16.94 12.51
N TRP A 759 29.90 16.02 11.82
CA TRP A 759 28.51 15.71 12.08
C TRP A 759 28.41 14.37 12.81
N GLU A 760 27.91 14.42 14.04
CA GLU A 760 27.60 13.26 14.85
C GLU A 760 26.07 13.04 14.87
N PRO A 761 25.51 12.18 14.00
CA PRO A 761 24.08 11.87 14.03
C PRO A 761 23.72 11.04 15.27
N LEU A 762 22.52 11.23 15.84
CA LEU A 762 22.06 10.56 17.07
C LEU A 762 22.91 10.85 18.31
N THR A 763 23.46 12.06 18.46
CA THR A 763 24.23 12.50 19.64
C THR A 763 23.53 12.11 20.94
N GLN A 764 24.31 11.56 21.87
CA GLN A 764 23.79 11.04 23.13
C GLN A 764 23.19 12.15 23.99
N LEU A 765 21.93 11.94 24.39
CA LEU A 765 21.25 12.74 25.40
C LEU A 765 21.29 12.00 26.75
N ALA A 766 20.78 12.65 27.79
CA ALA A 766 20.49 12.03 29.07
C ALA A 766 19.53 10.85 28.86
N GLN A 767 19.69 9.79 29.66
CA GLN A 767 18.91 8.55 29.48
C GLN A 767 17.40 8.82 29.56
N GLU A 768 16.99 9.71 30.46
CA GLU A 768 15.59 10.10 30.63
C GLU A 768 15.00 10.78 29.38
N ALA A 769 15.83 11.51 28.62
CA ALA A 769 15.43 12.13 27.37
C ALA A 769 15.32 11.09 26.24
N GLU A 770 16.30 10.19 26.12
CA GLU A 770 16.27 9.11 25.13
C GLU A 770 15.08 8.16 25.38
N ASP A 771 14.79 7.81 26.63
CA ASP A 771 13.63 7.00 27.04
C ASP A 771 12.29 7.70 26.74
N ALA A 772 12.29 9.03 26.66
CA ALA A 772 11.14 9.84 26.27
C ALA A 772 11.01 10.06 24.76
N ASN A 773 11.81 9.38 23.94
CA ASN A 773 11.91 9.55 22.48
C ASN A 773 12.42 10.93 22.05
N MET A 774 13.37 11.50 22.80
CA MET A 774 14.18 12.61 22.32
C MET A 774 15.36 12.09 21.50
N PHE A 775 15.65 12.77 20.39
CA PHE A 775 16.80 12.46 19.54
C PHE A 775 17.56 13.73 19.20
N ALA A 776 18.87 13.62 18.99
CA ALA A 776 19.71 14.78 18.69
C ALA A 776 20.78 14.51 17.63
N SER A 777 21.28 15.58 17.02
CA SER A 777 22.47 15.57 16.16
C SER A 777 23.41 16.69 16.57
N SER A 778 24.72 16.45 16.58
CA SER A 778 25.73 17.48 16.83
C SER A 778 26.50 17.83 15.57
N PHE A 779 26.71 19.13 15.36
CA PHE A 779 27.58 19.69 14.34
C PHE A 779 28.67 20.52 15.02
N SER A 780 29.94 20.12 14.92
CA SER A 780 31.04 20.77 15.65
C SER A 780 32.20 21.20 14.76
N LEU A 781 32.74 22.40 14.98
CA LEU A 781 33.89 22.95 14.28
C LEU A 781 34.64 23.94 15.18
N ASP A 782 35.97 23.83 15.25
CA ASP A 782 36.85 24.79 15.93
C ASP A 782 36.43 25.13 17.38
N GLY A 783 36.01 24.11 18.16
CA GLY A 783 35.57 24.27 19.55
C GLY A 783 34.16 24.84 19.72
N ASN A 784 33.42 25.08 18.63
CA ASN A 784 32.02 25.44 18.63
C ASN A 784 31.16 24.24 18.24
N ALA A 785 29.96 24.10 18.79
CA ALA A 785 29.00 23.08 18.38
C ALA A 785 27.56 23.58 18.41
N LEU A 786 26.74 23.03 17.51
CA LEU A 786 25.28 23.10 17.55
C LEU A 786 24.75 21.69 17.75
N ILE A 787 23.93 21.48 18.78
CA ILE A 787 23.21 20.24 19.02
C ILE A 787 21.73 20.49 18.75
N THR A 788 21.20 19.91 17.67
CA THR A 788 19.77 19.98 17.33
C THR A 788 19.05 18.84 18.01
N ILE A 789 17.89 19.10 18.61
CA ILE A 789 17.09 18.15 19.40
C ILE A 789 15.66 18.12 18.86
N ILE A 790 15.07 16.94 18.73
CA ILE A 790 13.66 16.74 18.40
C ILE A 790 12.95 15.94 19.51
N ASN A 791 11.66 16.20 19.67
CA ASN A 791 10.74 15.38 20.46
C ASN A 791 9.79 14.63 19.53
N LYS A 792 9.96 13.31 19.35
CA LYS A 792 9.04 12.51 18.51
C LYS A 792 7.75 12.09 19.23
N SER A 793 7.70 12.27 20.55
CA SER A 793 6.55 11.92 21.41
C SER A 793 5.41 12.92 21.29
N ASP A 794 4.20 12.45 21.60
CA ASP A 794 2.99 13.27 21.77
C ASP A 794 2.90 13.89 23.18
N GLN A 795 3.96 13.77 23.98
CA GLN A 795 4.05 14.34 25.32
C GLN A 795 5.15 15.38 25.41
N ASP A 796 4.90 16.43 26.17
CA ASP A 796 5.90 17.42 26.53
C ASP A 796 7.02 16.77 27.35
N TYR A 797 8.26 17.19 27.12
CA TYR A 797 9.42 16.75 27.91
C TYR A 797 9.96 17.90 28.76
N GLN A 798 10.16 17.66 30.05
CA GLN A 798 10.85 18.57 30.97
C GLN A 798 11.84 17.75 31.80
N GLY A 799 13.13 17.96 31.59
CA GLY A 799 14.15 17.16 32.27
C GLY A 799 15.57 17.41 31.77
N PRO A 800 16.53 16.61 32.25
CA PRO A 800 17.91 16.65 31.76
C PRO A 800 17.95 16.41 30.24
N LEU A 801 18.79 17.17 29.52
CA LEU A 801 18.97 17.06 28.07
C LEU A 801 20.37 16.55 27.75
N ALA A 802 21.36 17.43 27.66
CA ALA A 802 22.76 17.07 27.44
C ALA A 802 23.68 18.11 28.09
N PHE A 803 24.94 17.75 28.30
CA PHE A 803 25.97 18.66 28.84
C PHE A 803 25.60 19.30 30.19
N GLY A 804 24.84 18.59 31.02
CA GLY A 804 24.36 19.08 32.32
C GLY A 804 23.23 20.11 32.25
N LEU A 805 22.70 20.40 31.06
CA LEU A 805 21.54 21.26 30.89
C LEU A 805 20.24 20.50 31.11
N THR A 806 19.26 21.19 31.67
CA THR A 806 17.86 20.74 31.81
C THR A 806 17.00 21.69 31.00
N GLY A 807 16.01 21.18 30.27
CA GLY A 807 15.19 21.98 29.38
C GLY A 807 13.78 21.43 29.18
N PHE A 808 12.95 22.27 28.56
CA PHE A 808 11.60 21.94 28.12
C PHE A 808 11.59 21.79 26.60
N ILE A 809 11.09 20.67 26.09
CA ILE A 809 10.85 20.45 24.67
C ILE A 809 9.38 20.03 24.49
N PRO A 810 8.54 20.87 23.86
CA PRO A 810 7.13 20.56 23.64
C PRO A 810 6.93 19.23 22.90
N ALA A 811 5.78 18.60 23.11
CA ALA A 811 5.31 17.47 22.31
C ALA A 811 5.44 17.78 20.82
N ARG A 812 6.03 16.84 20.07
CA ARG A 812 6.27 16.98 18.63
C ARG A 812 7.14 18.20 18.24
N GLY A 813 7.83 18.81 19.20
CA GLY A 813 8.63 20.03 19.04
C GLY A 813 10.12 19.78 18.79
N VAL A 814 10.88 20.87 18.80
CA VAL A 814 12.33 20.92 18.63
C VAL A 814 12.99 21.78 19.71
N GLY A 815 14.29 21.58 19.93
CA GLY A 815 15.17 22.49 20.67
C GLY A 815 16.60 22.44 20.16
N ALA A 816 17.49 23.25 20.74
CA ALA A 816 18.91 23.22 20.42
C ALA A 816 19.79 23.70 21.57
N ILE A 817 21.03 23.21 21.59
CA ILE A 817 22.09 23.66 22.49
C ILE A 817 23.23 24.22 21.64
N THR A 818 23.78 25.37 22.00
CA THR A 818 25.03 25.89 21.43
C THR A 818 26.17 25.71 22.43
N ILE A 819 27.35 25.41 21.91
CA ILE A 819 28.59 25.30 22.67
C ILE A 819 29.61 26.21 22.00
N THR A 820 30.26 27.06 22.80
CA THR A 820 31.46 27.83 22.45
C THR A 820 32.52 27.59 23.53
N PRO A 821 33.79 28.00 23.32
CA PRO A 821 34.81 27.91 24.36
C PRO A 821 34.45 28.62 25.68
N GLU A 822 33.57 29.61 25.62
CA GLU A 822 33.16 30.42 26.77
C GLU A 822 31.85 29.94 27.43
N LYS A 823 30.97 29.26 26.70
CA LYS A 823 29.61 28.98 27.17
C LYS A 823 28.96 27.76 26.52
N THR A 824 28.10 27.07 27.28
CA THR A 824 27.12 26.10 26.77
C THR A 824 25.72 26.57 27.17
N GLU A 825 24.82 26.70 26.20
CA GLU A 825 23.48 27.26 26.43
C GLU A 825 22.38 26.56 25.64
N LEU A 826 21.19 26.46 26.24
CA LEU A 826 19.97 26.01 25.57
C LEU A 826 19.34 27.22 24.86
N ILE A 827 19.01 27.06 23.58
CA ILE A 827 18.28 28.06 22.81
C ILE A 827 16.80 28.05 23.23
N ASN A 828 16.26 29.21 23.56
CA ASN A 828 14.85 29.37 23.87
C ASN A 828 14.05 29.53 22.58
N PHE A 829 13.10 28.61 22.37
CA PHE A 829 12.15 28.68 21.26
C PHE A 829 10.79 29.19 21.76
N THR A 830 10.06 29.92 20.90
CA THR A 830 8.77 30.54 21.24
C THR A 830 7.58 29.99 20.46
N TYR A 831 7.84 29.19 19.42
CA TYR A 831 6.81 28.60 18.56
C TYR A 831 5.70 27.85 19.30
N SER A 832 5.98 27.30 20.50
CA SER A 832 4.99 26.56 21.29
C SER A 832 3.84 27.42 21.82
N GLN A 833 3.98 28.74 21.78
CA GLN A 833 2.95 29.70 22.16
C GLN A 833 1.97 30.01 21.02
N MET A 834 2.30 29.59 19.80
CA MET A 834 1.52 29.87 18.59
C MET A 834 0.43 28.82 18.37
N SER A 835 -0.60 29.18 17.60
CA SER A 835 -1.71 28.27 17.32
C SER A 835 -1.26 27.09 16.46
N ALA A 836 -1.67 25.88 16.87
CA ALA A 836 -1.55 24.68 16.05
C ALA A 836 -2.76 24.48 15.12
N GLU A 837 -3.73 25.39 15.14
CA GLU A 837 -4.88 25.35 14.24
C GLU A 837 -4.49 25.81 12.84
N PHE A 838 -5.03 25.12 11.83
CA PHE A 838 -4.83 25.52 10.45
C PHE A 838 -5.74 26.71 10.10
N PRO A 839 -5.20 27.76 9.48
CA PRO A 839 -6.00 28.93 9.13
C PRO A 839 -7.03 28.59 8.06
N THR A 840 -8.28 28.96 8.30
CA THR A 840 -9.32 29.04 7.26
C THR A 840 -9.02 30.25 6.37
N ARG A 841 -8.93 30.07 5.05
CA ARG A 841 -8.80 31.22 4.14
C ARG A 841 -10.18 31.78 3.79
N GLU A 842 -10.35 33.08 4.00
CA GLU A 842 -11.47 33.81 3.40
C GLU A 842 -11.10 34.21 1.97
N ASN A 843 -11.93 33.86 1.01
CA ASN A 843 -11.81 34.35 -0.34
C ASN A 843 -12.15 35.86 -0.35
N LYS A 844 -11.14 36.67 -0.65
CA LYS A 844 -11.28 38.14 -0.70
C LYS A 844 -11.74 38.64 -2.06
N ARG A 845 -11.65 37.82 -3.11
CA ARG A 845 -12.00 38.18 -4.47
C ARG A 845 -13.45 37.79 -4.73
N GLN A 846 -14.30 38.80 -4.91
CA GLN A 846 -15.66 38.62 -5.42
C GLN A 846 -15.67 39.01 -6.89
N GLU A 847 -15.58 38.01 -7.77
CA GLU A 847 -15.92 38.23 -9.17
C GLU A 847 -17.37 37.83 -9.37
N PRO A 848 -18.23 38.74 -9.85
CA PRO A 848 -19.55 38.34 -10.30
C PRO A 848 -19.36 37.42 -11.50
N LEU A 849 -19.90 36.21 -11.43
CA LEU A 849 -20.00 35.33 -12.58
C LEU A 849 -21.11 35.89 -13.47
N VAL A 850 -20.72 36.56 -14.55
CA VAL A 850 -21.61 37.16 -15.55
C VAL A 850 -21.24 36.64 -16.94
N GLY A 851 -22.07 35.76 -17.48
CA GLY A 851 -21.91 35.23 -18.83
C GLY A 851 -22.91 35.80 -19.83
N VAL A 852 -22.59 35.70 -21.11
CA VAL A 852 -23.60 35.69 -22.19
C VAL A 852 -23.71 34.26 -22.71
N PRO A 853 -24.92 33.77 -23.08
CA PRO A 853 -25.03 32.41 -23.59
C PRO A 853 -24.19 32.34 -24.85
N THR A 854 -23.26 31.40 -24.89
CA THR A 854 -22.35 31.25 -26.03
C THR A 854 -22.18 29.79 -26.36
N GLU A 855 -22.06 29.51 -27.67
CA GLU A 855 -21.60 28.22 -28.14
C GLU A 855 -20.07 28.23 -28.02
N LEU A 856 -19.55 27.48 -27.05
CA LEU A 856 -18.13 27.37 -26.81
C LEU A 856 -17.59 26.13 -27.52
N ARG A 857 -16.72 26.34 -28.51
CA ARG A 857 -15.91 25.25 -29.07
C ARG A 857 -14.65 25.11 -28.23
N TYR A 858 -14.52 23.99 -27.54
CA TYR A 858 -13.29 23.65 -26.84
C TYR A 858 -12.50 22.60 -27.62
N THR A 859 -11.19 22.58 -27.42
CA THR A 859 -10.33 21.52 -27.90
C THR A 859 -9.30 21.24 -26.83
N TYR A 860 -9.37 20.06 -26.22
CA TYR A 860 -8.40 19.61 -25.23
C TYR A 860 -7.79 18.29 -25.67
N ARG A 861 -6.65 17.95 -25.08
CA ARG A 861 -6.08 16.62 -25.22
C ARG A 861 -6.51 15.79 -24.03
N ASN A 862 -7.18 14.66 -24.23
CA ASN A 862 -7.64 13.77 -23.18
C ASN A 862 -6.45 13.26 -22.34
N ARG A 863 -6.44 13.50 -21.03
CA ARG A 863 -5.34 13.17 -20.09
C ARG A 863 -5.89 12.41 -18.88
N GLU A 864 -5.06 12.18 -17.86
CA GLU A 864 -5.42 11.49 -16.60
C GLU A 864 -6.59 12.16 -15.87
N THR A 865 -6.77 13.47 -16.04
CA THR A 865 -7.92 14.27 -15.59
C THR A 865 -8.67 14.83 -16.81
N SER A 866 -9.98 14.65 -16.86
CA SER A 866 -10.89 15.16 -17.90
C SER A 866 -11.89 16.15 -17.27
N LEU A 867 -12.85 16.65 -18.05
CA LEU A 867 -13.90 17.57 -17.58
C LEU A 867 -14.82 16.91 -16.54
N TYR A 868 -15.40 17.69 -15.62
CA TYR A 868 -16.35 17.24 -14.61
C TYR A 868 -17.54 16.56 -15.31
N GLY A 869 -17.63 15.23 -15.18
CA GLY A 869 -18.70 14.42 -15.78
C GLY A 869 -18.36 13.77 -17.12
N GLU A 870 -17.21 14.10 -17.74
CA GLU A 870 -16.71 13.39 -18.92
C GLU A 870 -15.49 12.52 -18.53
N ALA A 871 -15.69 11.19 -18.55
CA ALA A 871 -14.72 10.13 -18.23
C ALA A 871 -14.25 10.03 -16.76
N ALA A 872 -14.29 8.80 -16.22
CA ALA A 872 -13.58 8.46 -14.99
C ALA A 872 -12.07 8.60 -15.22
N PHE A 873 -11.33 8.91 -14.15
CA PHE A 873 -9.86 8.82 -14.08
C PHE A 873 -9.36 7.69 -15.00
N ILE A 874 -8.53 8.01 -16.01
CA ILE A 874 -8.04 7.00 -16.94
C ILE A 874 -7.06 6.10 -16.19
N LEU A 875 -7.58 5.06 -15.55
CA LEU A 875 -6.81 4.00 -14.90
C LEU A 875 -6.27 2.98 -15.93
N GLU A 876 -6.76 3.03 -17.19
CA GLU A 876 -6.49 2.01 -18.21
C GLU A 876 -5.64 2.53 -19.38
N TRP A 877 -4.49 1.91 -19.61
CA TRP A 877 -3.64 2.02 -20.81
C TRP A 877 -4.23 1.30 -22.06
N LYS A 878 -5.56 1.12 -22.14
CA LYS A 878 -6.25 0.40 -23.24
C LYS A 878 -6.56 1.31 -24.44
N PRO A 879 -6.66 0.77 -25.67
CA PRO A 879 -6.99 1.51 -26.87
C PRO A 879 -8.52 1.61 -27.05
N LEU A 880 -9.23 2.23 -26.11
CA LEU A 880 -10.67 2.50 -26.23
C LEU A 880 -10.92 4.01 -26.21
N ASP A 881 -11.86 4.49 -27.04
CA ASP A 881 -12.23 5.90 -27.11
C ASP A 881 -12.92 6.36 -25.79
N PRO A 882 -12.60 7.56 -25.27
CA PRO A 882 -11.59 8.47 -25.79
C PRO A 882 -10.17 8.02 -25.39
N TYR A 883 -9.27 7.88 -26.37
CA TYR A 883 -7.90 7.42 -26.11
C TYR A 883 -7.17 8.41 -25.19
N LEU A 884 -6.31 7.89 -24.31
CA LEU A 884 -5.32 8.72 -23.63
C LEU A 884 -4.52 9.49 -24.70
N HIS A 885 -4.50 10.82 -24.59
CA HIS A 885 -3.89 11.78 -25.50
C HIS A 885 -4.62 12.05 -26.82
N GLN A 886 -5.84 11.54 -27.00
CA GLN A 886 -6.69 11.97 -28.11
C GLN A 886 -7.00 13.46 -27.99
N ILE A 887 -6.97 14.17 -29.12
CA ILE A 887 -7.49 15.53 -29.17
C ILE A 887 -9.02 15.44 -29.25
N VAL A 888 -9.68 15.87 -28.19
CA VAL A 888 -11.13 16.00 -28.10
C VAL A 888 -11.49 17.42 -28.49
N THR A 889 -12.29 17.54 -29.55
CA THR A 889 -12.93 18.81 -29.91
C THR A 889 -14.43 18.62 -29.78
N ALA A 890 -15.08 19.48 -29.02
CA ALA A 890 -16.52 19.51 -28.95
C ALA A 890 -17.03 20.95 -28.85
N GLN A 891 -18.34 21.08 -29.06
CA GLN A 891 -19.07 22.33 -28.91
C GLN A 891 -20.09 22.14 -27.79
N ILE A 892 -20.09 23.05 -26.83
CA ILE A 892 -21.04 23.08 -25.73
C ILE A 892 -21.78 24.42 -25.73
N ASN A 893 -23.08 24.39 -25.43
CA ASN A 893 -23.82 25.60 -25.12
C ASN A 893 -23.71 25.85 -23.62
N VAL A 894 -22.96 26.88 -23.24
CA VAL A 894 -22.79 27.24 -21.82
C VAL A 894 -23.95 28.15 -21.43
N PRO A 895 -24.81 27.74 -20.47
CA PRO A 895 -25.89 28.57 -19.99
C PRO A 895 -25.34 29.79 -19.24
N VAL A 896 -26.09 30.90 -19.24
CA VAL A 896 -25.71 32.06 -18.43
C VAL A 896 -25.91 31.73 -16.96
N ILE A 897 -24.84 31.87 -16.20
CA ILE A 897 -24.90 31.90 -14.74
C ILE A 897 -24.81 33.36 -14.30
N HIS A 898 -25.66 33.70 -13.34
CA HIS A 898 -25.60 34.95 -12.60
C HIS A 898 -25.43 34.58 -11.13
N GLY A 899 -24.25 34.85 -10.57
CA GLY A 899 -23.95 34.50 -9.19
C GLY A 899 -22.68 35.14 -8.67
N GLU A 900 -22.43 34.96 -7.38
CA GLU A 900 -21.19 35.32 -6.70
C GLU A 900 -20.61 34.06 -6.05
N LEU A 901 -19.28 33.91 -6.07
CA LEU A 901 -18.61 32.84 -5.34
C LEU A 901 -18.65 33.13 -3.82
N ASP A 902 -18.86 32.08 -3.02
CA ASP A 902 -18.92 32.23 -1.56
C ASP A 902 -17.56 32.68 -0.99
N ARG A 903 -17.59 33.45 0.09
CA ARG A 903 -16.42 34.09 0.70
C ARG A 903 -15.64 33.17 1.62
N ARG A 904 -16.23 32.06 2.05
CA ARG A 904 -15.61 31.09 2.97
C ARG A 904 -15.87 29.68 2.49
N GLU A 905 -14.96 28.79 2.86
CA GLU A 905 -15.20 27.35 2.75
C GLU A 905 -16.44 26.96 3.56
N VAL A 906 -17.17 25.95 3.09
CA VAL A 906 -18.34 25.41 3.80
C VAL A 906 -17.90 24.89 5.17
N SER A 907 -18.54 25.36 6.23
CA SER A 907 -18.20 24.95 7.59
C SER A 907 -18.77 23.58 7.95
N ASN A 908 -18.16 22.93 8.96
CA ASN A 908 -18.70 21.71 9.54
C ASN A 908 -20.11 21.89 10.10
N GLN A 909 -20.41 23.05 10.67
CA GLN A 909 -21.74 23.38 11.17
C GLN A 909 -22.78 23.42 10.04
N GLU A 910 -22.48 24.13 8.94
CA GLU A 910 -23.39 24.18 7.79
C GLU A 910 -23.63 22.80 7.18
N PHE A 911 -22.58 21.98 7.05
CA PHE A 911 -22.72 20.64 6.51
C PHE A 911 -23.48 19.70 7.47
N PHE A 912 -23.31 19.88 8.79
CA PHE A 912 -24.10 19.16 9.80
C PHE A 912 -25.58 19.53 9.73
N ASP A 913 -25.89 20.81 9.55
CA ASP A 913 -27.27 21.26 9.37
C ASP A 913 -27.90 20.70 8.09
N PHE A 914 -27.14 20.64 6.99
CA PHE A 914 -27.53 19.94 5.76
C PHE A 914 -27.87 18.46 6.03
N MET A 915 -26.96 17.71 6.63
CA MET A 915 -27.16 16.29 6.90
C MET A 915 -28.37 16.05 7.80
N LYS A 916 -28.53 16.87 8.83
CA LYS A 916 -29.66 16.78 9.77
C LYS A 916 -31.00 17.13 9.09
N ALA A 917 -31.01 18.11 8.20
CA ALA A 917 -32.22 18.54 7.50
C ALA A 917 -32.67 17.55 6.41
N THR A 918 -31.72 16.88 5.77
CA THR A 918 -31.98 16.04 4.59
C THR A 918 -31.93 14.54 4.86
N GLY A 919 -31.28 14.12 5.95
CA GLY A 919 -30.94 12.72 6.18
C GLY A 919 -29.91 12.18 5.18
N TYR A 920 -29.07 13.07 4.62
CA TYR A 920 -28.12 12.73 3.57
C TYR A 920 -27.17 11.59 3.99
N MET A 921 -26.97 10.64 3.07
CA MET A 921 -25.97 9.59 3.17
C MET A 921 -25.05 9.66 1.96
N PRO A 922 -23.72 9.66 2.14
CA PRO A 922 -22.77 9.76 1.04
C PRO A 922 -22.87 8.53 0.14
N LYS A 923 -22.58 8.71 -1.15
CA LYS A 923 -22.47 7.59 -2.09
C LYS A 923 -21.28 6.68 -1.74
N PHE A 924 -20.19 7.29 -1.28
CA PHE A 924 -18.97 6.60 -0.85
C PHE A 924 -18.61 6.99 0.59
N ALA A 925 -18.87 6.11 1.56
CA ALA A 925 -18.64 6.41 2.98
C ALA A 925 -17.16 6.39 3.40
N ASN A 926 -16.22 6.06 2.51
CA ASN A 926 -14.81 5.91 2.85
C ASN A 926 -14.20 7.25 3.30
N ARG A 927 -13.82 7.32 4.58
CA ARG A 927 -13.36 8.54 5.26
C ARG A 927 -14.41 9.65 5.33
N PHE A 928 -15.67 9.44 4.92
CA PHE A 928 -16.68 10.49 4.93
C PHE A 928 -16.77 11.15 6.31
N LEU A 929 -16.44 12.44 6.38
CA LEU A 929 -16.37 13.21 7.62
C LEU A 929 -15.51 12.55 8.71
N ALA A 930 -14.38 11.93 8.36
CA ALA A 930 -13.55 11.15 9.28
C ALA A 930 -13.02 11.92 10.51
N HIS A 931 -13.04 13.26 10.49
CA HIS A 931 -12.70 14.11 11.63
C HIS A 931 -13.86 14.32 12.62
N TRP A 932 -15.08 13.95 12.25
CA TRP A 932 -16.25 14.01 13.13
C TRP A 932 -16.23 12.89 14.15
N VAL A 933 -16.83 13.14 15.30
CA VAL A 933 -16.88 12.19 16.42
C VAL A 933 -18.33 11.83 16.66
N ASN A 934 -18.66 10.53 16.61
CA ASN A 934 -20.02 10.02 16.78
C ASN A 934 -21.04 10.66 15.82
N GLY A 935 -20.64 10.91 14.56
CA GLY A 935 -21.53 11.45 13.52
C GLY A 935 -21.86 12.94 13.67
N ALA A 936 -21.10 13.68 14.48
CA ALA A 936 -21.23 15.12 14.62
C ALA A 936 -19.86 15.81 14.64
N PRO A 937 -19.77 17.07 14.16
CA PRO A 937 -18.55 17.83 14.29
C PRO A 937 -18.24 18.12 15.76
N ARG A 938 -16.96 18.22 16.09
CA ARG A 938 -16.56 18.64 17.44
C ARG A 938 -16.91 20.11 17.65
N SER A 939 -17.23 20.48 18.90
CA SER A 939 -17.63 21.84 19.24
C SER A 939 -16.55 22.90 18.95
N ASP A 940 -15.27 22.52 19.00
CA ASP A 940 -14.11 23.35 18.66
C ASP A 940 -13.89 23.49 17.14
N GLN A 941 -14.61 22.74 16.30
CA GLN A 941 -14.40 22.69 14.84
C GLN A 941 -15.64 23.11 14.02
N LEU A 942 -16.66 23.66 14.66
CA LEU A 942 -17.93 24.01 14.00
C LEU A 942 -17.72 24.98 12.83
N GLU A 943 -16.88 25.99 13.02
CA GLU A 943 -16.55 26.99 12.00
C GLU A 943 -15.38 26.57 11.10
N SER A 944 -14.75 25.42 11.37
CA SER A 944 -13.70 24.89 10.49
C SER A 944 -14.31 24.35 9.19
N PRO A 945 -13.56 24.37 8.07
CA PRO A 945 -14.02 23.79 6.82
C PRO A 945 -14.40 22.32 6.98
N VAL A 946 -15.48 21.93 6.30
CA VAL A 946 -15.82 20.52 6.13
C VAL A 946 -14.77 19.87 5.22
N VAL A 947 -14.24 18.73 5.66
CA VAL A 947 -13.23 17.96 4.92
C VAL A 947 -13.64 16.49 4.91
N TYR A 948 -12.99 15.71 4.04
CA TYR A 948 -13.35 14.31 3.77
C TYR A 948 -14.78 14.13 3.24
N ILE A 949 -15.15 14.96 2.27
CA ILE A 949 -16.36 14.78 1.46
C ILE A 949 -15.93 14.61 0.00
N ASP A 950 -16.68 13.87 -0.79
CA ASP A 950 -16.45 13.76 -2.23
C ASP A 950 -17.18 14.87 -3.02
N LEU A 951 -16.99 14.87 -4.35
CA LEU A 951 -17.62 15.88 -5.21
C LEU A 951 -19.16 15.77 -5.23
N GLU A 952 -19.71 14.56 -5.09
CA GLU A 952 -21.16 14.33 -5.10
C GLU A 952 -21.79 14.77 -3.77
N ASP A 953 -21.08 14.61 -2.65
CA ASP A 953 -21.43 15.16 -1.35
C ASP A 953 -21.48 16.70 -1.39
N ALA A 954 -20.46 17.32 -2.00
CA ALA A 954 -20.40 18.77 -2.18
C ALA A 954 -21.53 19.30 -3.07
N LYS A 955 -21.84 18.60 -4.18
CA LYS A 955 -22.97 18.93 -5.06
C LYS A 955 -24.32 18.80 -4.34
N ALA A 956 -24.50 17.75 -3.54
CA ALA A 956 -25.73 17.54 -2.78
C ALA A 956 -25.94 18.64 -1.73
N PHE A 957 -24.88 19.02 -1.01
CA PHE A 957 -24.90 20.16 -0.10
C PHE A 957 -25.25 21.46 -0.83
N ALA A 958 -24.57 21.75 -1.95
CA ALA A 958 -24.80 22.96 -2.73
C ALA A 958 -26.25 23.04 -3.20
N ALA A 959 -26.79 21.95 -3.77
CA ALA A 959 -28.18 21.88 -4.21
C ALA A 959 -29.17 22.13 -3.07
N TRP A 960 -28.91 21.61 -1.87
CA TRP A 960 -29.74 21.89 -0.68
C TRP A 960 -29.70 23.35 -0.26
N ARG A 961 -28.52 23.99 -0.32
CA ARG A 961 -28.33 25.40 0.04
C ARG A 961 -28.87 26.37 -1.03
N GLY A 962 -29.24 25.88 -2.21
CA GLY A 962 -29.61 26.70 -3.37
C GLY A 962 -28.40 27.32 -4.07
N CYS A 963 -27.25 26.63 -3.99
CA CYS A 963 -25.98 26.97 -4.63
C CYS A 963 -25.58 25.88 -5.64
N GLU A 964 -24.50 26.11 -6.38
CA GLU A 964 -23.91 25.13 -7.29
C GLU A 964 -22.40 25.05 -7.07
N VAL A 965 -21.80 23.87 -7.28
CA VAL A 965 -20.34 23.71 -7.31
C VAL A 965 -19.87 24.11 -8.71
N PRO A 966 -18.99 25.12 -8.85
CA PRO A 966 -18.56 25.58 -10.17
C PRO A 966 -17.92 24.46 -11.00
N ASN A 967 -18.31 24.33 -12.26
CA ASN A 967 -17.70 23.44 -13.25
C ASN A 967 -16.71 24.21 -14.16
N GLU A 968 -16.06 23.52 -15.11
CA GLU A 968 -15.04 24.14 -15.98
C GLU A 968 -15.58 25.30 -16.81
N TRP A 969 -16.84 25.23 -17.22
CA TRP A 969 -17.48 26.23 -18.07
C TRP A 969 -17.87 27.47 -17.30
N ASP A 970 -18.14 27.34 -16.00
CA ASP A 970 -18.50 28.47 -15.15
C ASP A 970 -17.29 29.41 -14.93
N TRP A 971 -16.07 28.89 -15.10
CA TRP A 971 -14.82 29.64 -15.03
C TRP A 971 -14.40 30.28 -16.36
N GLN A 972 -14.96 29.85 -17.49
CA GLN A 972 -14.69 30.40 -18.84
C GLN A 972 -15.64 31.55 -19.16
#